data_AF-A0A3B6SUZ2-F1
#
_entry.id   AF-A0A3B6SUZ2-F1
#
_cell.length_a   1.000
_cell.length_b   1.000
_cell.length_c   1.000
_cell.angle_alpha   90.00
_cell.angle_beta   90.00
_cell.angle_gamma   90.00
#
_symmetry.space_group_name_H-M   'P 1'
#
loop_
_entity.id
_entity.type
_entity.pdbx_description
1 polymer ?
#
loop_
_entity_poly.entity_id
_entity_poly.type
_entity_poly.pdbx_seq_one_letter_code
_entity_poly.pdbx_strand_id
1 'polypeptide(L)'
;MSGKYDVWENKLQNPNATPISLPLEFLKAITHDFSAESELGEGGYGVVYKGVLQSGKIIAVKKLFEIRLKDETFQNEVRYLMGIKHQHIVQLVGYCAESTWEAIEQPSGSGNHIFAEIPKRLLCFEYVCNKGLDKYISDESLGLEWNMRYKIIKGICSGLYFLHEECRIVHLDLKPENILMDAAMIPKIADFGLSRIFGKQQSRIITDSRAGTRGYMAPEYQFQGVVSIKADIFSFGVIIIEIMAGRRDYPFFQQGSPKSVDTSFQYFKEKVLRIWRNKFLATSKFTSVAKYMQQVEQCITISLKCVDPDTAKRPTAKDIIKMLYAADQFLDIHPLELQFPFESNKLMTCSLHLTNNTDENVVFRLMEKRHNFFCLPQYGVVPPRSTYILVVTADKKDNLPKERDTDLILHHSTSAKYIKPFRRLYDCDQYLEETEELGNVVQKLTLKAVYAMDGEPTCEIDPPLIKIISVEETDVKLYALEANQIEPWIITGHADGCVDIWNCNTQKSMRLINVSRAIVCSVKFIERKCWFLAGSTDGLISVYKYNRTTKVQATTRFIAHEDSYSIRSLAVHATQPYVLSSCGTHIKLWDWDQNWKCRQTFEAQSTVNQVAFNPKDANSFASASDDHTVKIWSIDSSEPKYTLSGHLGGVNCLNFFTSNDQQYLITGSDDKTAKIWDMQKRMCVDTLKAFMSPVISSISHPCLPFLITGTRDGAIHLWNSTTFRLERILNIGCHREVRGLVALVGSRRVMIGHDSAVSMLEIHDEVPVDTKGKMKVPNVSDKN
;
A
#
# COMPACT_ATOMS: atom_id res chain seq x y z
N MET A 1 14.77 -58.75 6.41
CA MET A 1 15.81 -58.04 7.20
C MET A 1 15.29 -56.67 7.66
N SER A 2 14.07 -56.57 8.19
CA SER A 2 13.36 -55.29 8.40
C SER A 2 13.39 -54.83 9.86
N GLY A 3 14.57 -54.57 10.41
CA GLY A 3 14.65 -54.09 11.81
C GLY A 3 16.01 -53.55 12.26
N LYS A 4 17.08 -53.75 11.48
CA LYS A 4 18.44 -53.33 11.87
C LYS A 4 18.67 -51.82 11.75
N TYR A 5 17.90 -51.13 10.91
CA TYR A 5 18.15 -49.72 10.56
C TYR A 5 16.98 -48.76 10.86
N ASP A 6 15.85 -49.28 11.35
CA ASP A 6 14.60 -48.54 11.57
C ASP A 6 14.78 -47.33 12.50
N VAL A 7 15.68 -47.44 13.49
CA VAL A 7 16.00 -46.34 14.43
C VAL A 7 16.59 -45.13 13.71
N TRP A 8 17.44 -45.35 12.71
CA TRP A 8 18.08 -44.28 11.94
C TRP A 8 17.14 -43.72 10.87
N GLU A 9 16.35 -44.59 10.24
CA GLU A 9 15.31 -44.18 9.29
C GLU A 9 14.27 -43.26 9.94
N ASN A 10 13.71 -43.65 11.08
CA ASN A 10 12.70 -42.87 11.79
C ASN A 10 13.24 -41.48 12.19
N LYS A 11 14.53 -41.39 12.55
CA LYS A 11 15.16 -40.10 12.87
C LYS A 11 15.36 -39.23 11.64
N LEU A 12 15.79 -39.81 10.52
CA LEU A 12 15.97 -39.08 9.25
C LEU A 12 14.65 -38.67 8.59
N GLN A 13 13.51 -39.26 8.98
CA GLN A 13 12.20 -38.84 8.50
C GLN A 13 11.77 -37.48 9.06
N ASN A 14 12.12 -37.16 10.31
CA ASN A 14 11.74 -35.89 10.94
C ASN A 14 12.63 -34.74 10.44
N PRO A 15 12.09 -33.77 9.66
CA PRO A 15 12.87 -32.64 9.12
C PRO A 15 13.38 -31.68 10.19
N ASN A 16 12.80 -31.71 11.40
CA ASN A 16 13.20 -30.86 12.52
C ASN A 16 14.21 -31.51 13.47
N ALA A 17 14.58 -32.77 13.26
CA ALA A 17 15.55 -33.45 14.10
C ALA A 17 16.93 -32.78 14.03
N THR A 18 17.65 -32.81 15.14
CA THR A 18 19.07 -32.43 15.17
C THR A 18 19.89 -33.45 14.38
N PRO A 19 20.89 -33.04 13.59
CA PRO A 19 21.73 -33.99 12.85
C PRO A 19 22.39 -35.00 13.80
N ILE A 20 22.41 -36.26 13.40
CA ILE A 20 22.91 -37.37 14.22
C ILE A 20 24.11 -38.06 13.57
N SER A 21 24.91 -38.73 14.39
CA SER A 21 25.88 -39.71 13.89
C SER A 21 25.16 -40.91 13.29
N LEU A 22 25.50 -41.26 12.06
CA LEU A 22 24.94 -42.36 11.28
C LEU A 22 26.02 -43.42 11.04
N PRO A 23 25.73 -44.71 11.29
CA PRO A 23 26.71 -45.76 11.08
C PRO A 23 27.13 -45.89 9.61
N LEU A 24 28.41 -46.16 9.33
CA LEU A 24 28.91 -46.35 7.97
C LEU A 24 28.18 -47.48 7.23
N GLU A 25 27.91 -48.59 7.93
CA GLU A 25 27.17 -49.73 7.38
C GLU A 25 25.73 -49.38 7.00
N PHE A 26 25.11 -48.41 7.69
CA PHE A 26 23.80 -47.90 7.29
C PHE A 26 23.92 -47.05 6.02
N LEU A 27 24.92 -46.17 5.95
CA LEU A 27 25.16 -45.32 4.77
C LEU A 27 25.50 -46.15 3.52
N LYS A 28 26.27 -47.22 3.65
CA LYS A 28 26.50 -48.20 2.58
C LYS A 28 25.20 -48.83 2.10
N ALA A 29 24.34 -49.28 3.03
CA ALA A 29 23.08 -49.93 2.68
C ALA A 29 22.17 -49.04 1.82
N ILE A 30 22.04 -47.75 2.17
CA ILE A 30 21.16 -46.81 1.45
C ILE A 30 21.77 -46.26 0.16
N THR A 31 23.09 -46.39 -0.04
CA THR A 31 23.81 -45.92 -1.25
C THR A 31 24.25 -47.06 -2.18
N HIS A 32 23.82 -48.30 -1.90
CA HIS A 32 24.28 -49.50 -2.60
C HIS A 32 25.82 -49.61 -2.61
N ASP A 33 26.41 -49.52 -1.42
CA ASP A 33 27.86 -49.53 -1.17
C ASP A 33 28.63 -48.47 -1.97
N PHE A 34 28.07 -47.25 -2.03
CA PHE A 34 28.65 -46.13 -2.79
C PHE A 34 28.86 -46.47 -4.28
N SER A 35 27.90 -47.19 -4.87
CA SER A 35 27.91 -47.52 -6.31
C SER A 35 27.95 -46.28 -7.21
N ALA A 36 28.57 -46.42 -8.38
CA ALA A 36 28.59 -45.37 -9.41
C ALA A 36 27.18 -44.96 -9.88
N GLU A 37 26.20 -45.88 -9.85
CA GLU A 37 24.80 -45.58 -10.20
C GLU A 37 24.13 -44.65 -9.19
N SER A 38 24.63 -44.62 -7.96
CA SER A 38 24.15 -43.72 -6.92
C SER A 38 24.90 -42.39 -6.92
N GLU A 39 25.89 -42.16 -7.78
CA GLU A 39 26.65 -40.92 -7.81
C GLU A 39 25.80 -39.73 -8.31
N LEU A 40 25.77 -38.66 -7.53
CA LEU A 40 25.13 -37.39 -7.87
C LEU A 40 26.14 -36.36 -8.42
N GLY A 41 27.40 -36.49 -8.02
CA GLY A 41 28.52 -35.72 -8.57
C GLY A 41 29.77 -35.78 -7.69
N GLU A 42 30.92 -35.50 -8.30
CA GLU A 42 32.23 -35.44 -7.66
C GLU A 42 32.74 -33.98 -7.61
N GLY A 43 33.25 -33.57 -6.45
CA GLY A 43 33.86 -32.26 -6.23
C GLY A 43 35.26 -32.38 -5.62
N GLY A 44 35.95 -31.24 -5.44
CA GLY A 44 37.33 -31.23 -4.95
C GLY A 44 37.56 -31.76 -3.53
N TYR A 45 36.48 -32.02 -2.78
CA TYR A 45 36.51 -32.46 -1.38
C TYR A 45 35.88 -33.84 -1.16
N GLY A 46 35.29 -34.44 -2.19
CA GLY A 46 34.63 -35.74 -2.08
C GLY A 46 33.59 -36.00 -3.16
N VAL A 47 32.97 -37.17 -3.08
CA VAL A 47 31.92 -37.64 -3.99
C VAL A 47 30.59 -37.65 -3.25
N VAL A 48 29.52 -37.17 -3.91
CA VAL A 48 28.16 -37.14 -3.36
C VAL A 48 27.36 -38.28 -3.97
N TYR A 49 26.76 -39.09 -3.10
CA TYR A 49 25.93 -40.23 -3.47
C TYR A 49 24.46 -40.00 -3.07
N LYS A 50 23.55 -40.59 -3.81
CA LYS A 50 22.11 -40.67 -3.56
C LYS A 50 21.86 -41.79 -2.55
N GLY A 51 21.40 -41.44 -1.36
CA GLY A 51 20.93 -42.38 -0.35
C GLY A 51 19.41 -42.54 -0.45
N VAL A 52 18.89 -43.77 -0.58
CA VAL A 52 17.45 -44.05 -0.61
C VAL A 52 17.07 -44.83 0.64
N LEU A 53 16.23 -44.25 1.49
CA LEU A 53 15.68 -44.90 2.69
C LEU A 53 14.58 -45.91 2.29
N GLN A 54 14.25 -46.87 3.15
CA GLN A 54 13.15 -47.82 2.89
C GLN A 54 11.81 -47.11 2.71
N SER A 55 11.61 -45.99 3.40
CA SER A 55 10.46 -45.09 3.21
C SER A 55 10.35 -44.47 1.80
N GLY A 56 11.38 -44.57 0.95
CA GLY A 56 11.48 -43.91 -0.35
C GLY A 56 12.02 -42.47 -0.28
N LYS A 57 12.23 -41.92 0.94
CA LYS A 57 12.88 -40.62 1.12
C LYS A 57 14.33 -40.68 0.65
N ILE A 58 14.75 -39.64 -0.07
CA ILE A 58 16.10 -39.51 -0.62
C ILE A 58 16.92 -38.52 0.22
N ILE A 59 18.18 -38.84 0.46
CA ILE A 59 19.19 -37.94 1.06
C ILE A 59 20.45 -37.88 0.18
N ALA A 60 21.25 -36.84 0.35
CA ALA A 60 22.56 -36.72 -0.31
C ALA A 60 23.68 -37.07 0.68
N VAL A 61 24.52 -38.03 0.35
CA VAL A 61 25.61 -38.54 1.20
C VAL A 61 26.94 -38.16 0.57
N LYS A 62 27.60 -37.14 1.11
CA LYS A 62 28.93 -36.68 0.67
C LYS A 62 30.01 -37.47 1.40
N LYS A 63 30.73 -38.32 0.67
CA LYS A 63 31.90 -39.06 1.13
C LYS A 63 33.16 -38.24 0.85
N LEU A 64 33.88 -37.85 1.89
CA LEU A 64 35.03 -36.95 1.76
C LEU A 64 36.33 -37.71 1.41
N PHE A 65 37.25 -37.06 0.70
CA PHE A 65 38.54 -37.68 0.35
C PHE A 65 39.49 -37.80 1.56
N GLU A 66 40.01 -39.00 1.79
CA GLU A 66 40.82 -39.37 2.97
C GLU A 66 42.12 -38.55 3.10
N ILE A 67 42.77 -38.23 1.97
CA ILE A 67 44.10 -37.57 1.94
C ILE A 67 44.04 -36.07 2.33
N ARG A 68 42.85 -35.45 2.34
CA ARG A 68 42.70 -33.99 2.44
C ARG A 68 42.17 -33.47 3.78
N LEU A 69 41.91 -34.35 4.76
CA LEU A 69 41.23 -33.98 6.00
C LEU A 69 42.15 -34.02 7.22
N LYS A 70 42.25 -32.87 7.90
CA LYS A 70 42.60 -32.86 9.33
C LYS A 70 41.31 -33.09 10.11
N ASP A 71 41.31 -33.99 11.09
CA ASP A 71 40.10 -34.34 11.86
C ASP A 71 39.42 -33.12 12.53
N GLU A 72 40.21 -32.15 12.98
CA GLU A 72 39.71 -30.87 13.50
C GLU A 72 38.86 -30.10 12.46
N THR A 73 39.21 -30.20 11.18
CA THR A 73 38.47 -29.52 10.09
C THR A 73 37.11 -30.16 9.87
N PHE A 74 37.04 -31.49 9.87
CA PHE A 74 35.77 -32.21 9.76
C PHE A 74 34.86 -31.94 10.96
N GLN A 75 35.40 -32.03 12.18
CA GLN A 75 34.64 -31.77 13.40
C GLN A 75 34.11 -30.32 13.42
N ASN A 76 34.91 -29.36 12.97
CA ASN A 76 34.49 -27.97 12.83
C ASN A 76 33.36 -27.81 11.81
N GLU A 77 33.47 -28.42 10.62
CA GLU A 77 32.44 -28.36 9.59
C GLU A 77 31.11 -28.96 10.08
N VAL A 78 31.13 -30.14 10.69
CA VAL A 78 29.93 -30.73 11.32
C VAL A 78 29.38 -29.81 12.40
N ARG A 79 30.24 -29.26 13.28
CA ARG A 79 29.82 -28.34 14.34
C ARG A 79 29.16 -27.06 13.81
N TYR A 80 29.67 -26.49 12.71
CA TYR A 80 29.09 -25.29 12.11
C TYR A 80 27.74 -25.58 11.47
N LEU A 81 27.61 -26.72 10.82
CA LEU A 81 26.38 -27.12 10.11
C LEU A 81 25.30 -27.68 11.04
N MET A 82 25.67 -28.20 12.23
CA MET A 82 24.77 -28.87 13.18
C MET A 82 23.63 -28.01 13.75
N GLY A 83 23.63 -26.69 13.53
CA GLY A 83 22.58 -25.76 13.98
C GLY A 83 22.00 -24.87 12.87
N ILE A 84 22.48 -24.98 11.64
CA ILE A 84 21.99 -24.16 10.54
C ILE A 84 20.65 -24.71 10.08
N LYS A 85 19.61 -23.87 10.16
CA LYS A 85 18.28 -24.14 9.63
C LYS A 85 17.76 -22.88 8.96
N HIS A 86 17.68 -22.90 7.63
CA HIS A 86 17.21 -21.77 6.84
C HIS A 86 16.67 -22.24 5.50
N GLN A 87 15.59 -21.62 5.00
CA GLN A 87 14.94 -22.02 3.75
C GLN A 87 15.87 -22.00 2.53
N HIS A 88 16.87 -21.11 2.53
CA HIS A 88 17.82 -20.92 1.44
C HIS A 88 19.21 -21.54 1.69
N ILE A 89 19.33 -22.49 2.61
CA ILE A 89 20.58 -23.21 2.88
C ILE A 89 20.28 -24.70 2.92
N VAL A 90 21.16 -25.51 2.32
CA VAL A 90 21.01 -26.98 2.34
C VAL A 90 21.21 -27.51 3.77
N GLN A 91 20.21 -28.23 4.25
CA GLN A 91 20.17 -28.77 5.60
C GLN A 91 21.07 -30.00 5.76
N LEU A 92 22.00 -29.97 6.74
CA LEU A 92 22.65 -31.18 7.24
C LEU A 92 21.62 -32.01 8.02
N VAL A 93 21.52 -33.30 7.72
CA VAL A 93 20.60 -34.25 8.39
C VAL A 93 21.33 -35.33 9.19
N GLY A 94 22.62 -35.54 8.93
CA GLY A 94 23.47 -36.46 9.70
C GLY A 94 24.91 -36.44 9.25
N TYR A 95 25.76 -37.18 9.94
CA TYR A 95 27.19 -37.31 9.60
C TYR A 95 27.71 -38.69 10.00
N CYS A 96 28.84 -39.11 9.44
CA CYS A 96 29.56 -40.31 9.85
C CYS A 96 31.00 -39.93 10.20
N ALA A 97 31.45 -40.38 11.38
CA ALA A 97 32.78 -40.14 11.92
C ALA A 97 33.33 -41.45 12.49
N GLU A 98 33.51 -42.46 11.62
CA GLU A 98 34.07 -43.76 11.99
C GLU A 98 35.51 -43.88 11.50
N SER A 99 36.33 -44.68 12.16
CA SER A 99 37.69 -44.98 11.72
C SER A 99 37.91 -46.49 11.75
N THR A 100 38.54 -47.03 10.72
CA THR A 100 38.98 -48.44 10.68
C THR A 100 40.50 -48.50 10.78
N TRP A 101 41.04 -49.55 11.39
CA TRP A 101 42.49 -49.80 11.41
C TRP A 101 42.82 -50.87 10.39
N GLU A 102 43.62 -50.52 9.39
CA GLU A 102 43.97 -51.42 8.30
C GLU A 102 45.48 -51.54 8.18
N ALA A 103 45.95 -52.73 7.82
CA ALA A 103 47.35 -53.00 7.54
C ALA A 103 47.65 -52.52 6.11
N ILE A 104 48.33 -51.39 5.98
CA ILE A 104 48.68 -50.78 4.70
C ILE A 104 50.14 -51.11 4.40
N GLU A 105 50.41 -51.60 3.19
CA GLU A 105 51.78 -51.81 2.73
C GLU A 105 52.54 -50.49 2.62
N GLN A 106 53.77 -50.44 3.12
CA GLN A 106 54.57 -49.22 3.04
C GLN A 106 54.78 -48.81 1.57
N PRO A 107 54.69 -47.50 1.24
CA PRO A 107 54.92 -46.99 -0.11
C PRO A 107 56.31 -47.31 -0.68
N SER A 108 57.24 -47.76 0.16
CA SER A 108 58.60 -48.18 -0.20
C SER A 108 58.68 -49.53 -0.93
N GLY A 109 57.58 -50.28 -1.06
CA GLY A 109 57.55 -51.60 -1.71
C GLY A 109 58.31 -52.68 -0.94
N SER A 110 58.55 -52.48 0.36
CA SER A 110 59.35 -53.35 1.21
C SER A 110 58.61 -54.60 1.73
N GLY A 111 57.34 -54.80 1.37
CA GLY A 111 56.47 -55.87 1.89
C GLY A 111 56.09 -55.70 3.37
N ASN A 112 56.61 -54.67 4.05
CA ASN A 112 56.26 -54.36 5.43
C ASN A 112 54.91 -53.64 5.49
N HIS A 113 54.02 -54.15 6.33
CA HIS A 113 52.70 -53.57 6.57
C HIS A 113 52.74 -52.70 7.83
N ILE A 114 52.19 -51.49 7.75
CA ILE A 114 51.96 -50.63 8.91
C ILE A 114 50.46 -50.62 9.21
N PHE A 115 50.10 -50.72 10.49
CA PHE A 115 48.73 -50.45 10.91
C PHE A 115 48.50 -48.94 10.89
N ALA A 116 47.57 -48.50 10.06
CA ALA A 116 47.18 -47.10 9.97
C ALA A 116 45.69 -46.94 10.22
N GLU A 117 45.34 -45.86 10.91
CA GLU A 117 43.94 -45.44 11.07
C GLU A 117 43.46 -44.84 9.75
N ILE A 118 42.37 -45.38 9.21
CA ILE A 118 41.70 -44.90 8.02
C ILE A 118 40.40 -44.20 8.45
N PRO A 119 40.36 -42.86 8.44
CA PRO A 119 39.19 -42.10 8.84
C PRO A 119 38.11 -42.15 7.74
N LYS A 120 36.92 -42.61 8.10
CA LYS A 120 35.71 -42.59 7.25
C LYS A 120 34.82 -41.42 7.67
N ARG A 121 34.91 -40.34 6.90
CA ARG A 121 34.20 -39.07 7.15
C ARG A 121 33.15 -38.82 6.07
N LEU A 122 31.88 -38.74 6.47
CA LEU A 122 30.77 -38.46 5.55
C LEU A 122 29.82 -37.41 6.13
N LEU A 123 29.22 -36.61 5.26
CA LEU A 123 28.19 -35.63 5.58
C LEU A 123 26.91 -35.98 4.84
N CYS A 124 25.79 -36.02 5.56
CA CYS A 124 24.49 -36.34 4.99
C CYS A 124 23.62 -35.09 4.99
N PHE A 125 23.12 -34.72 3.82
CA PHE A 125 22.29 -33.55 3.59
C PHE A 125 20.90 -33.94 3.11
N GLU A 126 19.95 -33.00 3.23
CA GLU A 126 18.72 -33.10 2.47
C GLU A 126 19.00 -33.23 0.96
N TYR A 127 18.17 -33.99 0.26
CA TYR A 127 18.28 -34.09 -1.18
C TYR A 127 17.51 -32.94 -1.86
N VAL A 128 18.21 -32.21 -2.73
CA VAL A 128 17.66 -31.07 -3.49
C VAL A 128 17.56 -31.47 -4.97
N CYS A 129 16.34 -31.56 -5.50
CA CYS A 129 16.04 -32.35 -6.70
C CYS A 129 16.37 -31.69 -8.05
N ASN A 130 16.40 -30.35 -8.13
CA ASN A 130 16.52 -29.64 -9.41
C ASN A 130 17.96 -29.19 -9.75
N LYS A 131 18.99 -29.83 -9.17
CA LYS A 131 20.43 -29.55 -9.44
C LYS A 131 20.82 -28.07 -9.21
N GLY A 132 22.03 -27.70 -9.64
CA GLY A 132 22.58 -26.35 -9.50
C GLY A 132 21.97 -25.33 -10.47
N LEU A 133 22.07 -24.05 -10.10
CA LEU A 133 21.61 -22.90 -10.86
C LEU A 133 22.29 -22.78 -12.23
N ASP A 134 23.51 -23.31 -12.38
CA ASP A 134 24.29 -23.34 -13.62
C ASP A 134 23.49 -23.94 -14.80
N LYS A 135 22.60 -24.88 -14.52
CA LYS A 135 21.74 -25.54 -15.52
C LYS A 135 20.64 -24.64 -16.08
N TYR A 136 20.36 -23.49 -15.46
CA TYR A 136 19.21 -22.64 -15.78
C TYR A 136 19.59 -21.26 -16.33
N ILE A 137 20.87 -20.89 -16.30
CA ILE A 137 21.34 -19.53 -16.61
C ILE A 137 22.26 -19.45 -17.84
N SER A 138 22.51 -20.56 -18.54
CA SER A 138 23.51 -20.68 -19.63
C SER A 138 23.00 -20.37 -21.04
N ASP A 139 21.70 -20.15 -21.26
CA ASP A 139 21.12 -19.82 -22.57
C ASP A 139 20.24 -18.53 -22.51
N GLU A 140 20.52 -17.57 -23.39
CA GLU A 140 19.74 -16.33 -23.56
C GLU A 140 18.32 -16.59 -24.09
N SER A 141 18.07 -17.73 -24.74
CA SER A 141 16.83 -18.05 -25.47
C SER A 141 15.93 -19.10 -24.81
N LEU A 142 16.46 -19.90 -23.87
CA LEU A 142 15.72 -20.97 -23.14
C LEU A 142 15.79 -20.85 -21.61
N GLY A 143 16.33 -19.75 -21.07
CA GLY A 143 16.53 -19.57 -19.63
C GLY A 143 15.29 -19.13 -18.84
N LEU A 144 15.45 -19.01 -17.52
CA LEU A 144 14.38 -18.62 -16.59
C LEU A 144 13.73 -17.27 -16.93
N GLU A 145 12.43 -17.14 -16.68
CA GLU A 145 11.69 -15.87 -16.72
C GLU A 145 12.20 -14.88 -15.67
N TRP A 146 12.07 -13.57 -15.93
CA TRP A 146 12.57 -12.52 -15.04
C TRP A 146 12.09 -12.68 -13.59
N ASN A 147 10.79 -12.93 -13.40
CA ASN A 147 10.21 -13.12 -12.06
C ASN A 147 10.90 -14.22 -11.27
N MET A 148 11.27 -15.33 -11.95
CA MET A 148 11.98 -16.43 -11.31
C MET A 148 13.42 -16.04 -11.00
N ARG A 149 14.11 -15.39 -11.94
CA ARG A 149 15.47 -14.86 -11.72
C ARG A 149 15.53 -13.92 -10.53
N TYR A 150 14.58 -13.01 -10.41
CA TYR A 150 14.49 -12.05 -9.31
C TYR A 150 14.23 -12.74 -7.97
N LYS A 151 13.32 -13.73 -7.92
CA LYS A 151 13.10 -14.56 -6.72
C LYS A 151 14.36 -15.32 -6.30
N ILE A 152 15.11 -15.86 -7.26
CA ILE A 152 16.38 -16.56 -6.99
C ILE A 152 17.41 -15.60 -6.39
N ILE A 153 17.60 -14.41 -6.97
CA ILE A 153 18.51 -13.39 -6.43
C ILE A 153 18.14 -13.05 -4.98
N LYS A 154 16.85 -12.83 -4.70
CA LYS A 154 16.36 -12.54 -3.33
C LYS A 154 16.63 -13.70 -2.37
N GLY A 155 16.37 -14.94 -2.79
CA GLY A 155 16.58 -16.12 -1.96
C GLY A 155 18.04 -16.36 -1.61
N ILE A 156 18.95 -16.25 -2.59
CA ILE A 156 20.40 -16.35 -2.34
C ILE A 156 20.85 -15.26 -1.37
N CYS A 157 20.39 -14.01 -1.56
CA CYS A 157 20.73 -12.90 -0.67
C CYS A 157 20.22 -13.13 0.76
N SER A 158 19.03 -13.70 0.93
CA SER A 158 18.47 -14.07 2.23
C SER A 158 19.30 -15.15 2.92
N GLY A 159 19.69 -16.21 2.21
CA GLY A 159 20.60 -17.22 2.75
C GLY A 159 21.95 -16.64 3.14
N LEU A 160 22.50 -15.74 2.33
CA LEU A 160 23.78 -15.11 2.60
C LEU A 160 23.73 -14.17 3.81
N TYR A 161 22.65 -13.41 3.95
CA TYR A 161 22.40 -12.57 5.13
C TYR A 161 22.39 -13.41 6.41
N PHE A 162 21.66 -14.54 6.41
CA PHE A 162 21.63 -15.45 7.55
C PHE A 162 23.03 -16.00 7.89
N LEU A 163 23.79 -16.41 6.87
CA LEU A 163 25.17 -16.89 7.06
C LEU A 163 26.08 -15.81 7.65
N HIS A 164 26.02 -14.58 7.15
CA HIS A 164 26.91 -13.50 7.55
C HIS A 164 26.57 -12.91 8.92
N GLU A 165 25.30 -12.63 9.17
CA GLU A 165 24.86 -11.89 10.35
C GLU A 165 24.58 -12.82 11.54
N GLU A 166 23.85 -13.92 11.32
CA GLU A 166 23.43 -14.83 12.40
C GLU A 166 24.50 -15.88 12.69
N CYS A 167 25.09 -16.46 11.64
CA CYS A 167 26.04 -17.56 11.78
C CYS A 167 27.51 -17.10 11.79
N ARG A 168 27.82 -15.91 11.26
CA ARG A 168 29.18 -15.42 11.02
C ARG A 168 30.05 -16.39 10.21
N ILE A 169 29.47 -17.01 9.19
CA ILE A 169 30.12 -17.94 8.27
C ILE A 169 30.39 -17.25 6.94
N VAL A 170 31.61 -17.35 6.44
CA VAL A 170 31.99 -16.99 5.05
C VAL A 170 32.04 -18.27 4.24
N HIS A 171 31.37 -18.31 3.10
CA HIS A 171 31.21 -19.49 2.25
C HIS A 171 32.48 -19.80 1.43
N LEU A 172 33.07 -18.77 0.81
CA LEU A 172 34.29 -18.77 -0.03
C LEU A 172 34.23 -19.50 -1.38
N ASP A 173 33.25 -20.36 -1.62
CA ASP A 173 33.04 -21.00 -2.94
C ASP A 173 31.60 -20.81 -3.46
N LEU A 174 31.07 -19.58 -3.37
CA LEU A 174 29.77 -19.25 -3.97
C LEU A 174 29.89 -19.22 -5.49
N LYS A 175 29.10 -20.08 -6.14
CA LYS A 175 28.96 -20.20 -7.60
C LYS A 175 27.61 -20.85 -7.93
N PRO A 176 27.07 -20.71 -9.15
CA PRO A 176 25.79 -21.28 -9.56
C PRO A 176 25.68 -22.79 -9.34
N GLU A 177 26.76 -23.55 -9.50
CA GLU A 177 26.81 -24.99 -9.24
C GLU A 177 26.51 -25.33 -7.77
N ASN A 178 26.85 -24.41 -6.86
CA ASN A 178 26.64 -24.52 -5.42
C ASN A 178 25.33 -23.86 -4.94
N ILE A 179 24.49 -23.36 -5.86
CA ILE A 179 23.14 -22.89 -5.57
C ILE A 179 22.16 -23.93 -6.11
N LEU A 180 21.71 -24.84 -5.26
CA LEU A 180 20.80 -25.92 -5.64
C LEU A 180 19.35 -25.44 -5.67
N MET A 181 18.53 -26.02 -6.54
CA MET A 181 17.13 -25.67 -6.71
C MET A 181 16.24 -26.79 -6.15
N ASP A 182 15.31 -26.44 -5.26
CA ASP A 182 14.31 -27.42 -4.79
C ASP A 182 13.15 -27.61 -5.77
N ALA A 183 12.17 -28.44 -5.40
CA ALA A 183 11.02 -28.76 -6.24
C ALA A 183 10.17 -27.52 -6.60
N ALA A 184 10.20 -26.46 -5.78
CA ALA A 184 9.49 -25.21 -5.99
C ALA A 184 10.38 -24.13 -6.66
N MET A 185 11.56 -24.50 -7.15
CA MET A 185 12.57 -23.59 -7.69
C MET A 185 13.04 -22.53 -6.67
N ILE A 186 13.08 -22.89 -5.39
CA ILE A 186 13.66 -22.06 -4.33
C ILE A 186 15.16 -22.35 -4.25
N PRO A 187 16.04 -21.33 -4.26
CA PRO A 187 17.48 -21.54 -4.22
C PRO A 187 17.95 -21.91 -2.80
N LYS A 188 18.89 -22.85 -2.72
CA LYS A 188 19.56 -23.28 -1.50
C LYS A 188 21.09 -23.28 -1.68
N ILE A 189 21.79 -22.55 -0.82
CA ILE A 189 23.25 -22.50 -0.79
C ILE A 189 23.79 -23.85 -0.26
N ALA A 190 24.72 -24.45 -1.00
CA ALA A 190 25.30 -25.75 -0.74
C ALA A 190 26.83 -25.70 -0.80
N ASP A 191 27.46 -26.79 -0.36
CA ASP A 191 28.91 -27.04 -0.41
C ASP A 191 29.79 -26.10 0.43
N PHE A 192 29.74 -26.30 1.75
CA PHE A 192 30.47 -25.53 2.76
C PHE A 192 31.92 -26.00 2.99
N GLY A 193 32.48 -26.84 2.11
CA GLY A 193 33.81 -27.45 2.31
C GLY A 193 34.97 -26.44 2.37
N LEU A 194 34.74 -25.21 1.92
CA LEU A 194 35.69 -24.10 1.97
C LEU A 194 35.36 -23.04 3.02
N SER A 195 34.25 -23.18 3.73
CA SER A 195 33.73 -22.13 4.59
C SER A 195 34.59 -21.87 5.83
N ARG A 196 34.49 -20.66 6.39
CA ARG A 196 35.21 -20.22 7.60
C ARG A 196 34.27 -19.49 8.55
N ILE A 197 34.42 -19.71 9.86
CA ILE A 197 33.68 -18.98 10.90
C ILE A 197 34.50 -17.82 11.45
N PHE A 198 33.86 -16.68 11.74
CA PHE A 198 34.47 -15.59 12.46
C PHE A 198 34.16 -15.63 13.97
N GLY A 199 35.19 -15.40 14.79
CA GLY A 199 35.01 -15.06 16.20
C GLY A 199 34.30 -13.72 16.39
N LYS A 200 33.72 -13.47 17.58
CA LYS A 200 32.88 -12.29 17.85
C LYS A 200 33.51 -10.93 17.51
N GLN A 201 34.84 -10.83 17.54
CA GLN A 201 35.61 -9.60 17.28
C GLN A 201 36.44 -9.66 15.98
N GLN A 202 36.33 -10.74 15.20
CA GLN A 202 37.12 -10.91 13.98
C GLN A 202 36.33 -10.43 12.75
N SER A 203 36.95 -9.57 11.94
CA SER A 203 36.39 -9.07 10.69
C SER A 203 37.10 -9.58 9.43
N ARG A 204 38.31 -10.14 9.58
CA ARG A 204 39.10 -10.74 8.50
C ARG A 204 40.03 -11.84 8.99
N ILE A 205 40.33 -12.82 8.12
CA ILE A 205 41.36 -13.85 8.31
C ILE A 205 42.35 -13.75 7.15
N ILE A 206 43.64 -13.94 7.39
CA ILE A 206 44.67 -14.03 6.35
C ILE A 206 45.07 -15.50 6.23
N THR A 207 45.11 -16.04 5.01
CA THR A 207 45.48 -17.43 4.76
C THR A 207 46.34 -17.59 3.52
N ASP A 208 47.30 -18.52 3.59
CA ASP A 208 48.10 -18.94 2.43
C ASP A 208 47.36 -19.93 1.51
N SER A 209 46.28 -20.57 2.02
CA SER A 209 45.47 -21.53 1.27
C SER A 209 44.37 -20.83 0.47
N ARG A 210 44.59 -20.68 -0.84
CA ARG A 210 43.72 -19.93 -1.77
C ARG A 210 42.91 -20.87 -2.67
N ALA A 211 41.95 -21.55 -2.07
CA ALA A 211 41.08 -22.50 -2.76
C ALA A 211 39.71 -21.89 -3.05
N GLY A 212 39.17 -22.15 -4.23
CA GLY A 212 37.89 -21.60 -4.70
C GLY A 212 37.81 -21.60 -6.22
N THR A 213 36.67 -21.18 -6.76
CA THR A 213 36.41 -21.24 -8.20
C THR A 213 36.82 -19.94 -8.91
N ARG A 214 37.78 -20.02 -9.84
CA ARG A 214 38.25 -18.87 -10.62
C ARG A 214 37.09 -18.19 -11.37
N GLY A 215 37.06 -16.86 -11.34
CA GLY A 215 35.97 -16.05 -11.90
C GLY A 215 34.94 -15.60 -10.86
N TYR A 216 34.80 -16.31 -9.73
CA TYR A 216 33.97 -15.88 -8.60
C TYR A 216 34.79 -15.38 -7.41
N MET A 217 36.06 -15.76 -7.31
CA MET A 217 36.92 -15.34 -6.22
C MET A 217 37.15 -13.83 -6.22
N ALA A 218 36.98 -13.21 -5.06
CA ALA A 218 37.29 -11.81 -4.86
C ALA A 218 38.80 -11.53 -5.01
N PRO A 219 39.21 -10.39 -5.59
CA PRO A 219 40.62 -10.09 -5.83
C PRO A 219 41.48 -10.11 -4.56
N GLU A 220 40.98 -9.57 -3.44
CA GLU A 220 41.70 -9.55 -2.17
C GLU A 220 41.91 -10.96 -1.60
N TYR A 221 40.98 -11.88 -1.84
CA TYR A 221 41.15 -13.28 -1.45
C TYR A 221 42.15 -13.98 -2.38
N GLN A 222 41.99 -13.81 -3.69
CA GLN A 222 42.83 -14.46 -4.71
C GLN A 222 44.30 -14.03 -4.64
N PHE A 223 44.58 -12.74 -4.46
CA PHE A 223 45.94 -12.21 -4.52
C PHE A 223 46.58 -12.05 -3.14
N GLN A 224 45.81 -11.71 -2.12
CA GLN A 224 46.32 -11.38 -0.78
C GLN A 224 45.92 -12.40 0.29
N GLY A 225 45.08 -13.38 -0.01
CA GLY A 225 44.63 -14.39 0.95
C GLY A 225 43.68 -13.84 2.02
N VAL A 226 43.06 -12.68 1.78
CA VAL A 226 42.16 -12.03 2.75
C VAL A 226 40.76 -12.63 2.67
N VAL A 227 40.36 -13.35 3.72
CA VAL A 227 39.02 -13.89 3.91
C VAL A 227 38.17 -12.86 4.67
N SER A 228 37.02 -12.50 4.11
CA SER A 228 36.03 -11.64 4.73
C SER A 228 34.64 -11.94 4.16
N ILE A 229 33.58 -11.49 4.84
CA ILE A 229 32.21 -11.57 4.31
C ILE A 229 32.09 -10.85 2.95
N LYS A 230 32.94 -9.86 2.67
CA LYS A 230 32.97 -9.11 1.40
C LYS A 230 33.47 -9.93 0.22
N ALA A 231 34.17 -11.04 0.47
CA ALA A 231 34.58 -11.98 -0.58
C ALA A 231 33.37 -12.76 -1.13
N ASP A 232 32.45 -13.16 -0.24
CA ASP A 232 31.18 -13.76 -0.65
C ASP A 232 30.27 -12.75 -1.36
N ILE A 233 30.23 -11.49 -0.91
CA ILE A 233 29.46 -10.43 -1.59
C ILE A 233 29.96 -10.23 -3.02
N PHE A 234 31.26 -10.25 -3.25
CA PHE A 234 31.83 -10.20 -4.60
C PHE A 234 31.35 -11.38 -5.44
N SER A 235 31.47 -12.61 -4.91
CA SER A 235 31.02 -13.83 -5.58
C SER A 235 29.53 -13.76 -5.94
N PHE A 236 28.70 -13.27 -5.01
CA PHE A 236 27.27 -13.06 -5.23
C PHE A 236 27.00 -12.01 -6.31
N GLY A 237 27.78 -10.92 -6.37
CA GLY A 237 27.72 -9.94 -7.44
C GLY A 237 27.94 -10.55 -8.83
N VAL A 238 28.94 -11.43 -8.96
CA VAL A 238 29.20 -12.16 -10.21
C VAL A 238 28.03 -13.09 -10.57
N ILE A 239 27.46 -13.80 -9.58
CA ILE A 239 26.28 -14.65 -9.79
C ILE A 239 25.08 -13.83 -10.29
N ILE A 240 24.81 -12.65 -9.71
CA ILE A 240 23.73 -11.77 -10.19
C ILE A 240 23.99 -11.36 -11.64
N ILE A 241 25.22 -10.97 -11.98
CA ILE A 241 25.58 -10.60 -13.36
C ILE A 241 25.30 -11.75 -14.32
N GLU A 242 25.66 -12.97 -13.96
CA GLU A 242 25.42 -14.16 -14.78
C GLU A 242 23.93 -14.49 -14.91
N ILE A 243 23.16 -14.38 -13.81
CA ILE A 243 21.70 -14.49 -13.85
C ILE A 243 21.12 -13.44 -14.79
N MET A 244 21.66 -12.22 -14.85
CA MET A 244 21.09 -11.14 -15.65
C MET A 244 21.53 -11.15 -17.11
N ALA A 245 22.78 -11.52 -17.39
CA ALA A 245 23.40 -11.40 -18.70
C ALA A 245 23.63 -12.76 -19.39
N GLY A 246 23.40 -13.88 -18.70
CA GLY A 246 23.68 -15.24 -19.19
C GLY A 246 25.18 -15.59 -19.28
N ARG A 247 26.04 -14.67 -18.85
CA ARG A 247 27.50 -14.76 -18.90
C ARG A 247 28.13 -13.88 -17.84
N ARG A 248 29.39 -14.16 -17.52
CA ARG A 248 30.17 -13.49 -16.46
C ARG A 248 31.07 -12.35 -17.01
N ASP A 249 30.87 -11.92 -18.26
CA ASP A 249 31.75 -10.99 -18.97
C ASP A 249 31.51 -9.51 -18.59
N TYR A 250 31.76 -9.13 -17.33
CA TYR A 250 31.70 -7.73 -16.90
C TYR A 250 33.05 -7.03 -17.07
N PRO A 251 33.09 -5.67 -17.17
CA PRO A 251 34.21 -4.92 -17.75
C PRO A 251 35.57 -5.01 -17.01
N PHE A 252 35.62 -5.66 -15.86
CA PHE A 252 36.81 -5.69 -15.01
C PHE A 252 37.91 -6.65 -15.51
N PHE A 253 37.57 -7.66 -16.33
CA PHE A 253 38.52 -8.67 -16.81
C PHE A 253 39.03 -8.45 -18.26
N GLN A 254 38.64 -7.36 -18.93
CA GLN A 254 39.20 -7.03 -20.24
C GLN A 254 40.53 -6.28 -20.07
N GLN A 255 41.64 -7.02 -20.16
CA GLN A 255 42.98 -6.43 -20.30
C GLN A 255 43.02 -5.52 -21.54
N GLY A 256 43.30 -4.22 -21.34
CA GLY A 256 43.80 -3.36 -22.42
C GLY A 256 42.99 -2.13 -22.84
N SER A 257 41.99 -1.65 -22.11
CA SER A 257 41.30 -0.38 -22.46
C SER A 257 41.51 0.74 -21.43
N PRO A 258 41.90 1.98 -21.83
CA PRO A 258 42.21 3.09 -20.93
C PRO A 258 40.97 3.95 -20.61
N LYS A 259 39.80 3.33 -20.34
CA LYS A 259 38.60 4.05 -19.88
C LYS A 259 38.43 3.89 -18.37
N SER A 260 37.96 4.94 -17.68
CA SER A 260 37.68 4.84 -16.24
C SER A 260 36.67 3.72 -15.96
N VAL A 261 36.87 3.01 -14.84
CA VAL A 261 36.04 1.86 -14.41
C VAL A 261 34.55 2.22 -14.41
N ASP A 262 34.21 3.43 -13.96
CA ASP A 262 32.84 3.94 -13.89
C ASP A 262 32.18 4.05 -15.28
N THR A 263 32.93 4.52 -16.29
CA THR A 263 32.43 4.62 -17.67
C THR A 263 32.14 3.25 -18.26
N SER A 264 32.94 2.25 -17.90
CA SER A 264 32.79 0.87 -18.37
C SER A 264 31.61 0.15 -17.70
N PHE A 265 31.40 0.38 -16.40
CA PHE A 265 30.24 -0.12 -15.65
C PHE A 265 28.93 0.48 -16.16
N GLN A 266 28.91 1.79 -16.45
CA GLN A 266 27.73 2.44 -17.00
C GLN A 266 27.35 1.87 -18.38
N TYR A 267 28.32 1.67 -19.26
CA TYR A 267 28.09 1.04 -20.57
C TYR A 267 27.54 -0.39 -20.43
N PHE A 268 28.08 -1.18 -19.51
CA PHE A 268 27.60 -2.54 -19.26
C PHE A 268 26.16 -2.54 -18.72
N LYS A 269 25.86 -1.65 -17.77
CA LYS A 269 24.51 -1.44 -17.23
C LYS A 269 23.51 -1.13 -18.35
N GLU A 270 23.82 -0.19 -19.23
CA GLU A 270 22.98 0.18 -20.38
C GLU A 270 22.77 -0.99 -21.35
N LYS A 271 23.82 -1.77 -21.61
CA LYS A 271 23.73 -2.98 -22.45
C LYS A 271 22.75 -3.99 -21.88
N VAL A 272 22.83 -4.31 -20.58
CA VAL A 272 21.94 -5.26 -19.91
C VAL A 272 20.50 -4.74 -19.91
N LEU A 273 20.29 -3.46 -19.58
CA LEU A 273 18.97 -2.83 -19.59
C LEU A 273 18.30 -2.90 -20.97
N ARG A 274 19.08 -2.68 -22.04
CA ARG A 274 18.55 -2.77 -23.41
C ARG A 274 18.10 -4.19 -23.77
N ILE A 275 18.85 -5.22 -23.35
CA ILE A 275 18.50 -6.63 -23.58
C ILE A 275 17.16 -6.96 -22.91
N TRP A 276 17.01 -6.61 -21.64
CA TRP A 276 15.78 -6.89 -20.88
C TRP A 276 14.59 -6.07 -21.38
N ARG A 277 14.80 -4.80 -21.77
CA ARG A 277 13.75 -3.97 -22.39
C ARG A 277 13.20 -4.64 -23.64
N ASN A 278 14.07 -5.14 -24.52
CA ASN A 278 13.65 -5.82 -25.74
C ASN A 278 12.92 -7.13 -25.43
N LYS A 279 13.39 -7.93 -24.46
CA LYS A 279 12.71 -9.16 -24.03
C LYS A 279 11.30 -8.91 -23.48
N PHE A 280 11.14 -7.88 -22.65
CA PHE A 280 9.83 -7.53 -22.09
C PHE A 280 8.86 -7.02 -23.16
N LEU A 281 9.33 -6.19 -24.09
CA LEU A 281 8.51 -5.70 -25.21
C LEU A 281 8.08 -6.83 -26.17
N ALA A 282 8.91 -7.86 -26.33
CA ALA A 282 8.60 -9.02 -27.17
C ALA A 282 7.62 -10.02 -26.52
N THR A 283 7.38 -9.93 -25.21
CA THR A 283 6.59 -10.91 -24.45
C THR A 283 5.24 -10.33 -24.05
N SER A 284 4.16 -10.79 -24.68
CA SER A 284 2.77 -10.30 -24.51
C SER A 284 2.14 -10.52 -23.12
N LYS A 285 2.87 -11.08 -22.16
CA LYS A 285 2.39 -11.42 -20.81
C LYS A 285 2.71 -10.37 -19.74
N PHE A 286 3.54 -9.36 -20.02
CA PHE A 286 3.93 -8.36 -19.02
C PHE A 286 3.03 -7.13 -19.08
N THR A 287 2.18 -6.95 -18.07
CA THR A 287 1.22 -5.83 -17.97
C THR A 287 1.89 -4.49 -17.61
N SER A 288 3.08 -4.50 -16.98
CA SER A 288 3.86 -3.29 -16.62
C SER A 288 5.36 -3.47 -16.85
N VAL A 289 5.83 -3.14 -18.06
CA VAL A 289 7.25 -3.20 -18.45
C VAL A 289 8.13 -2.27 -17.58
N ALA A 290 7.57 -1.15 -17.10
CA ALA A 290 8.29 -0.17 -16.28
C ALA A 290 8.76 -0.74 -14.93
N LYS A 291 7.89 -1.49 -14.23
CA LYS A 291 8.20 -2.16 -12.96
C LYS A 291 9.37 -3.13 -13.10
N TYR A 292 9.30 -4.03 -14.09
CA TYR A 292 10.35 -5.03 -14.29
C TYR A 292 11.67 -4.38 -14.72
N MET A 293 11.61 -3.30 -15.50
CA MET A 293 12.80 -2.52 -15.85
C MET A 293 13.45 -1.87 -14.63
N GLN A 294 12.68 -1.38 -13.67
CA GLN A 294 13.22 -0.84 -12.41
C GLN A 294 13.90 -1.93 -11.57
N GLN A 295 13.30 -3.11 -11.46
CA GLN A 295 13.91 -4.27 -10.77
C GLN A 295 15.21 -4.70 -11.46
N VAL A 296 15.23 -4.79 -12.79
CA VAL A 296 16.45 -5.08 -13.58
C VAL A 296 17.50 -4.03 -13.31
N GLU A 297 17.15 -2.74 -13.41
CA GLU A 297 18.09 -1.64 -13.14
C GLU A 297 18.69 -1.70 -11.74
N GLN A 298 17.88 -2.06 -10.76
CA GLN A 298 18.36 -2.19 -9.41
C GLN A 298 19.29 -3.39 -9.24
N CYS A 299 18.92 -4.57 -9.74
CA CYS A 299 19.76 -5.77 -9.64
C CYS A 299 21.13 -5.56 -10.29
N ILE A 300 21.20 -4.93 -11.48
CA ILE A 300 22.48 -4.66 -12.15
C ILE A 300 23.30 -3.60 -11.40
N THR A 301 22.64 -2.61 -10.80
CA THR A 301 23.33 -1.59 -9.99
C THR A 301 23.91 -2.21 -8.72
N ILE A 302 23.14 -3.06 -8.04
CA ILE A 302 23.59 -3.83 -6.87
C ILE A 302 24.77 -4.71 -7.24
N SER A 303 24.68 -5.47 -8.34
CA SER A 303 25.72 -6.42 -8.72
C SER A 303 27.03 -5.72 -9.06
N LEU A 304 26.97 -4.57 -9.73
CA LEU A 304 28.15 -3.74 -10.03
C LEU A 304 28.81 -3.18 -8.75
N LYS A 305 28.01 -2.76 -7.76
CA LYS A 305 28.55 -2.37 -6.44
C LYS A 305 29.18 -3.56 -5.69
N CYS A 306 28.63 -4.76 -5.84
CA CYS A 306 29.16 -5.96 -5.19
C CYS A 306 30.54 -6.37 -5.73
N VAL A 307 30.82 -6.12 -7.01
CA VAL A 307 32.10 -6.45 -7.66
C VAL A 307 33.11 -5.30 -7.64
N ASP A 308 32.87 -4.26 -6.84
CA ASP A 308 33.80 -3.12 -6.71
C ASP A 308 35.17 -3.60 -6.18
N PRO A 309 36.30 -3.14 -6.76
CA PRO A 309 37.63 -3.51 -6.27
C PRO A 309 37.89 -3.07 -4.83
N ASP A 310 37.31 -1.93 -4.44
CA ASP A 310 37.39 -1.43 -3.08
C ASP A 310 36.37 -2.17 -2.20
N THR A 311 36.89 -3.01 -1.32
CA THR A 311 36.09 -3.81 -0.37
C THR A 311 35.19 -2.95 0.53
N ALA A 312 35.56 -1.69 0.79
CA ALA A 312 34.77 -0.77 1.61
C ALA A 312 33.53 -0.24 0.88
N LYS A 313 33.56 -0.18 -0.46
CA LYS A 313 32.42 0.26 -1.29
C LYS A 313 31.39 -0.83 -1.53
N ARG A 314 31.80 -2.10 -1.39
CA ARG A 314 30.86 -3.22 -1.52
C ARG A 314 29.81 -3.15 -0.41
N PRO A 315 28.51 -3.37 -0.71
CA PRO A 315 27.47 -3.41 0.31
C PRO A 315 27.61 -4.64 1.23
N THR A 316 26.86 -4.68 2.34
CA THR A 316 26.64 -5.92 3.10
C THR A 316 25.43 -6.68 2.56
N ALA A 317 25.27 -7.96 2.91
CA ALA A 317 24.05 -8.70 2.56
C ALA A 317 22.77 -8.02 3.08
N LYS A 318 22.86 -7.38 4.26
CA LYS A 318 21.80 -6.56 4.86
C LYS A 318 21.44 -5.35 3.99
N ASP A 319 22.44 -4.64 3.49
CA ASP A 319 22.22 -3.49 2.60
C ASP A 319 21.60 -3.94 1.27
N ILE A 320 22.05 -5.07 0.73
CA ILE A 320 21.50 -5.63 -0.51
C ILE A 320 20.03 -6.01 -0.35
N ILE A 321 19.68 -6.67 0.76
CA ILE A 321 18.27 -6.96 1.12
C ILE A 321 17.46 -5.67 1.10
N LYS A 322 17.89 -4.64 1.83
CA LYS A 322 17.17 -3.36 1.88
C LYS A 322 17.00 -2.74 0.48
N MET A 323 18.05 -2.78 -0.33
CA MET A 323 17.99 -2.29 -1.70
C MET A 323 16.94 -3.08 -2.50
N LEU A 324 17.03 -4.42 -2.56
CA LEU A 324 16.08 -5.26 -3.31
C LEU A 324 14.61 -5.03 -2.88
N TYR A 325 14.34 -4.89 -1.59
CA TYR A 325 12.96 -4.64 -1.10
C TYR A 325 12.47 -3.21 -1.34
N ALA A 326 13.36 -2.23 -1.46
CA ALA A 326 12.97 -0.85 -1.81
C ALA A 326 12.42 -0.74 -3.24
N ALA A 327 12.86 -1.56 -4.19
CA ALA A 327 12.24 -1.58 -5.53
C ALA A 327 10.90 -2.34 -5.59
N ASP A 328 10.54 -3.04 -4.51
CA ASP A 328 9.25 -3.69 -4.39
C ASP A 328 8.19 -2.73 -3.77
N GLN A 329 8.55 -1.50 -3.34
CA GLN A 329 7.59 -0.53 -2.76
C GLN A 329 6.50 -0.13 -3.76
N PHE A 330 5.26 -0.52 -3.45
CA PHE A 330 4.09 -0.22 -4.30
C PHE A 330 3.56 1.20 -4.16
N LEU A 331 3.76 1.79 -2.97
CA LEU A 331 3.38 3.15 -2.65
C LEU A 331 4.65 3.92 -2.32
N ASP A 332 4.77 5.09 -2.91
CA ASP A 332 5.61 6.15 -2.38
C ASP A 332 4.83 6.84 -1.24
N ILE A 333 5.41 6.88 -0.05
CA ILE A 333 4.71 7.21 1.20
C ILE A 333 5.39 8.41 1.84
N HIS A 334 4.62 9.47 2.06
CA HIS A 334 5.14 10.71 2.62
C HIS A 334 4.12 11.41 3.53
N PRO A 335 4.51 11.92 4.71
CA PRO A 335 5.81 11.72 5.35
C PRO A 335 5.89 10.35 6.05
N LEU A 336 7.11 9.86 6.31
CA LEU A 336 7.35 8.64 7.09
C LEU A 336 7.22 8.87 8.61
N GLU A 337 7.37 10.14 9.02
CA GLU A 337 7.12 10.61 10.38
C GLU A 337 5.99 11.66 10.33
N LEU A 338 4.87 11.35 10.98
CA LEU A 338 3.70 12.20 11.09
C LEU A 338 3.85 13.07 12.33
N GLN A 339 4.00 14.36 12.14
CA GLN A 339 4.18 15.32 13.22
C GLN A 339 2.86 16.05 13.49
N PHE A 340 2.47 16.05 14.76
CA PHE A 340 1.23 16.64 15.25
C PHE A 340 1.61 17.82 16.15
N PRO A 341 1.54 19.08 15.68
CA PRO A 341 1.86 20.24 16.49
C PRO A 341 0.88 20.31 17.68
N PHE A 342 1.39 20.18 18.89
CA PHE A 342 0.54 20.06 20.07
C PHE A 342 -0.14 21.37 20.42
N GLU A 343 -1.47 21.38 20.33
CA GLU A 343 -2.30 22.46 20.84
C GLU A 343 -3.31 21.92 21.86
N SER A 344 -3.30 22.50 23.06
CA SER A 344 -4.19 22.08 24.15
C SER A 344 -5.67 22.22 23.73
N ASN A 345 -6.43 21.14 23.92
CA ASN A 345 -7.86 21.03 23.61
C ASN A 345 -8.26 21.31 22.16
N LYS A 346 -7.33 21.11 21.22
CA LYS A 346 -7.63 21.11 19.78
C LYS A 346 -7.34 19.75 19.15
N LEU A 347 -8.04 19.47 18.06
CA LEU A 347 -7.73 18.35 17.18
C LEU A 347 -6.46 18.70 16.40
N MET A 348 -5.54 17.75 16.34
CA MET A 348 -4.29 17.90 15.60
C MET A 348 -4.33 16.94 14.42
N THR A 349 -3.95 17.40 13.24
CA THR A 349 -4.09 16.62 12.00
C THR A 349 -2.80 16.63 11.22
N CYS A 350 -2.49 15.51 10.57
CA CYS A 350 -1.35 15.39 9.67
C CYS A 350 -1.79 14.65 8.39
N SER A 351 -1.28 15.07 7.24
CA SER A 351 -1.60 14.44 5.95
C SER A 351 -0.59 13.34 5.63
N LEU A 352 -1.07 12.12 5.39
CA LEU A 352 -0.30 10.98 4.92
C LEU A 352 -0.63 10.72 3.44
N HIS A 353 0.37 10.88 2.58
CA HIS A 353 0.27 10.72 1.15
C HIS A 353 0.69 9.31 0.77
N LEU A 354 -0.22 8.59 0.10
CA LEU A 354 0.01 7.26 -0.46
C LEU A 354 -0.01 7.36 -1.99
N THR A 355 1.15 7.48 -2.61
CA THR A 355 1.29 7.64 -4.07
C THR A 355 1.55 6.31 -4.75
N ASN A 356 0.56 5.83 -5.51
CA ASN A 356 0.70 4.64 -6.33
C ASN A 356 1.25 5.01 -7.71
N ASN A 357 2.55 4.76 -7.91
CA ASN A 357 3.22 4.96 -9.20
C ASN A 357 3.10 3.75 -10.14
N THR A 358 2.37 2.72 -9.74
CA THR A 358 2.19 1.48 -10.52
C THR A 358 0.98 1.56 -11.46
N ASP A 359 0.90 0.61 -12.39
CA ASP A 359 -0.25 0.43 -13.29
C ASP A 359 -1.36 -0.45 -12.68
N GLU A 360 -1.17 -0.93 -11.44
CA GLU A 360 -2.11 -1.79 -10.73
C GLU A 360 -2.75 -1.05 -9.55
N ASN A 361 -3.88 -1.53 -9.07
CA ASN A 361 -4.45 -1.05 -7.82
C ASN A 361 -3.57 -1.50 -6.64
N VAL A 362 -3.33 -0.63 -5.67
CA VAL A 362 -2.63 -1.01 -4.43
C VAL A 362 -3.61 -0.97 -3.27
N VAL A 363 -3.80 -2.12 -2.61
CA VAL A 363 -4.57 -2.21 -1.38
C VAL A 363 -3.71 -1.71 -0.24
N PHE A 364 -4.28 -0.91 0.65
CA PHE A 364 -3.63 -0.53 1.90
C PHE A 364 -4.53 -0.78 3.11
N ARG A 365 -3.90 -0.97 4.26
CA ARG A 365 -4.51 -1.02 5.59
C ARG A 365 -3.59 -0.32 6.59
N LEU A 366 -4.07 0.74 7.22
CA LEU A 366 -3.41 1.45 8.30
C LEU A 366 -3.98 0.98 9.64
N MET A 367 -3.10 0.50 10.52
CA MET A 367 -3.41 0.03 11.85
C MET A 367 -2.69 0.87 12.89
N GLU A 368 -3.39 1.17 13.98
CA GLU A 368 -2.79 1.78 15.16
C GLU A 368 -2.78 0.76 16.31
N LYS A 369 -1.68 0.71 17.07
CA LYS A 369 -1.56 -0.18 18.24
C LYS A 369 -2.27 0.31 19.51
N ARG A 370 -2.52 1.63 19.65
CA ARG A 370 -2.84 2.27 20.96
C ARG A 370 -4.09 3.16 21.00
N HIS A 371 -4.83 3.33 19.89
CA HIS A 371 -6.07 4.13 19.82
C HIS A 371 -5.93 5.62 20.22
N ASN A 372 -4.77 6.24 19.99
CA ASN A 372 -4.52 7.68 20.18
C ASN A 372 -4.69 8.50 18.89
N PHE A 373 -4.64 7.85 17.74
CA PHE A 373 -4.66 8.45 16.40
C PHE A 373 -5.70 7.73 15.53
N PHE A 374 -6.69 8.45 15.04
CA PHE A 374 -7.68 7.87 14.15
C PHE A 374 -7.49 8.38 12.72
N CYS A 375 -7.76 7.49 11.77
CA CYS A 375 -7.71 7.75 10.34
C CYS A 375 -8.84 6.94 9.71
N LEU A 376 -9.68 7.58 8.87
CA LEU A 376 -10.67 6.87 8.07
C LEU A 376 -10.61 7.29 6.58
N PRO A 377 -10.67 6.31 5.66
CA PRO A 377 -10.79 4.89 5.94
C PRO A 377 -9.46 4.28 6.43
N GLN A 378 -9.53 3.31 7.35
CA GLN A 378 -8.35 2.56 7.84
C GLN A 378 -7.78 1.62 6.77
N TYR A 379 -8.48 1.44 5.67
CA TYR A 379 -8.10 0.57 4.58
C TYR A 379 -8.73 1.11 3.29
N GLY A 380 -8.13 0.77 2.16
CA GLY A 380 -8.65 1.24 0.89
C GLY A 380 -7.84 0.72 -0.27
N VAL A 381 -8.16 1.26 -1.44
CA VAL A 381 -7.48 0.97 -2.68
C VAL A 381 -6.96 2.29 -3.24
N VAL A 382 -5.65 2.37 -3.48
CA VAL A 382 -5.01 3.46 -4.22
C VAL A 382 -5.00 3.08 -5.70
N PRO A 383 -5.77 3.77 -6.56
CA PRO A 383 -5.79 3.49 -8.00
C PRO A 383 -4.41 3.67 -8.66
N PRO A 384 -4.18 3.05 -9.84
CA PRO A 384 -2.97 3.26 -10.63
C PRO A 384 -2.69 4.74 -10.87
N ARG A 385 -1.42 5.13 -10.80
CA ARG A 385 -0.95 6.49 -11.13
C ARG A 385 -1.72 7.59 -10.39
N SER A 386 -2.01 7.37 -9.11
CA SER A 386 -2.77 8.30 -8.28
C SER A 386 -2.17 8.44 -6.89
N THR A 387 -2.45 9.56 -6.25
CA THR A 387 -2.10 9.80 -4.85
C THR A 387 -3.36 9.80 -4.00
N TYR A 388 -3.38 8.92 -3.01
CA TYR A 388 -4.44 8.87 -2.01
C TYR A 388 -3.92 9.56 -0.75
N ILE A 389 -4.50 10.71 -0.39
CA ILE A 389 -4.15 11.40 0.86
C ILE A 389 -5.12 11.01 1.95
N LEU A 390 -4.56 10.52 3.06
CA LEU A 390 -5.25 10.23 4.31
C LEU A 390 -4.95 11.35 5.30
N VAL A 391 -5.96 11.89 5.97
CA VAL A 391 -5.75 12.77 7.12
C VAL A 391 -5.79 11.94 8.38
N VAL A 392 -4.65 11.82 9.03
CA VAL A 392 -4.50 11.21 10.36
C VAL A 392 -4.78 12.28 11.39
N THR A 393 -5.61 11.98 12.38
CA THR A 393 -6.01 12.93 13.41
C THR A 393 -5.69 12.38 14.79
N ALA A 394 -5.09 13.20 15.64
CA ALA A 394 -4.84 12.88 17.03
C ALA A 394 -5.97 13.41 17.92
N ASP A 395 -6.36 12.64 18.94
CA ASP A 395 -7.38 13.04 19.91
C ASP A 395 -7.06 14.37 20.61
N LYS A 396 -8.12 15.10 20.99
CA LYS A 396 -8.01 16.29 21.86
C LYS A 396 -7.36 15.87 23.19
N LYS A 397 -6.38 16.64 23.66
CA LYS A 397 -5.72 16.41 24.95
C LYS A 397 -5.57 17.75 25.69
N ASP A 398 -5.84 17.74 26.99
CA ASP A 398 -5.61 18.91 27.86
C ASP A 398 -4.11 19.20 28.01
N ASN A 399 -3.31 18.14 28.18
CA ASN A 399 -1.88 18.21 28.47
C ASN A 399 -1.07 17.36 27.48
N LEU A 400 0.20 17.73 27.28
CA LEU A 400 1.12 16.97 26.43
C LEU A 400 1.23 15.52 26.94
N PRO A 401 1.02 14.50 26.08
CA PRO A 401 1.09 13.11 26.48
C PRO A 401 2.46 12.73 27.06
N LYS A 402 2.47 11.83 28.05
CA LYS A 402 3.72 11.29 28.65
C LYS A 402 4.56 10.54 27.62
N GLU A 403 3.90 9.82 26.72
CA GLU A 403 4.52 9.13 25.59
C GLU A 403 4.27 9.97 24.34
N ARG A 404 5.34 10.52 23.77
CA ARG A 404 5.24 11.52 22.70
C ARG A 404 5.18 10.93 21.31
N ASP A 405 5.54 9.66 21.15
CA ASP A 405 5.55 8.96 19.89
C ASP A 405 4.78 7.63 19.94
N THR A 406 4.24 7.22 18.80
CA THR A 406 3.56 5.93 18.62
C THR A 406 3.73 5.44 17.20
N ASP A 407 3.81 4.13 17.04
CA ASP A 407 3.88 3.47 15.74
C ASP A 407 2.49 3.33 15.10
N LEU A 408 2.36 3.81 13.86
CA LEU A 408 1.29 3.40 12.95
C LEU A 408 1.83 2.36 11.98
N ILE A 409 1.11 1.27 11.77
CA ILE A 409 1.51 0.19 10.88
C ILE A 409 0.69 0.28 9.59
N LEU A 410 1.35 0.51 8.46
CA LEU A 410 0.75 0.45 7.13
C LEU A 410 1.09 -0.87 6.46
N HIS A 411 0.07 -1.70 6.20
CA HIS A 411 0.16 -2.85 5.32
C HIS A 411 -0.28 -2.42 3.92
N HIS A 412 0.43 -2.85 2.86
CA HIS A 412 -0.01 -2.63 1.50
C HIS A 412 0.48 -3.70 0.52
N SER A 413 -0.29 -3.93 -0.54
CA SER A 413 0.06 -4.91 -1.58
C SER A 413 -0.59 -4.57 -2.92
N THR A 414 0.11 -4.88 -4.02
CA THR A 414 -0.47 -4.81 -5.37
C THR A 414 -1.57 -5.83 -5.55
N SER A 415 -2.61 -5.44 -6.28
CA SER A 415 -3.71 -6.35 -6.62
C SER A 415 -3.62 -6.87 -8.04
N ALA A 416 -3.59 -8.20 -8.16
CA ALA A 416 -3.63 -8.91 -9.43
C ALA A 416 -5.05 -9.04 -10.04
N LYS A 417 -6.11 -8.55 -9.35
CA LYS A 417 -7.52 -8.71 -9.78
C LYS A 417 -8.29 -7.39 -9.71
N TYR A 418 -9.40 -7.33 -10.43
CA TYR A 418 -10.41 -6.27 -10.25
C TYR A 418 -10.96 -6.33 -8.82
N ILE A 419 -10.61 -5.35 -7.99
CA ILE A 419 -11.12 -5.24 -6.63
C ILE A 419 -12.52 -4.62 -6.69
N LYS A 420 -13.52 -5.37 -6.24
CA LYS A 420 -14.76 -4.75 -5.75
C LYS A 420 -14.40 -4.01 -4.45
N PRO A 421 -14.85 -2.75 -4.25
CA PRO A 421 -14.60 -2.03 -3.00
C PRO A 421 -14.92 -2.92 -1.79
N PHE A 422 -13.96 -3.09 -0.89
CA PHE A 422 -14.15 -3.90 0.33
C PHE A 422 -15.38 -3.38 1.08
N ARG A 423 -16.25 -4.25 1.58
CA ARG A 423 -17.46 -3.81 2.27
C ARG A 423 -17.21 -3.60 3.75
N ARG A 424 -16.22 -4.31 4.31
CA ARG A 424 -15.81 -4.30 5.72
C ARG A 424 -14.30 -4.44 5.83
N LEU A 425 -13.75 -4.02 6.98
CA LEU A 425 -12.33 -4.20 7.31
C LEU A 425 -11.92 -5.68 7.21
N TYR A 426 -12.79 -6.60 7.66
CA TYR A 426 -12.58 -8.05 7.55
C TYR A 426 -12.29 -8.53 6.12
N ASP A 427 -12.93 -7.94 5.11
CA ASP A 427 -12.71 -8.33 3.71
C ASP A 427 -11.30 -7.94 3.23
N CYS A 428 -10.78 -6.82 3.73
CA CYS A 428 -9.41 -6.37 3.46
C CYS A 428 -8.39 -7.25 4.19
N ASP A 429 -8.68 -7.60 5.44
CA ASP A 429 -7.84 -8.47 6.26
C ASP A 429 -7.70 -9.84 5.61
N GLN A 430 -8.83 -10.45 5.26
CA GLN A 430 -8.86 -11.72 4.53
C GLN A 430 -8.11 -11.63 3.21
N TYR A 431 -8.27 -10.54 2.44
CA TYR A 431 -7.55 -10.38 1.18
C TYR A 431 -6.03 -10.29 1.39
N LEU A 432 -5.57 -9.54 2.38
CA LEU A 432 -4.14 -9.42 2.69
C LEU A 432 -3.57 -10.75 3.17
N GLU A 433 -4.30 -11.49 4.02
CA GLU A 433 -3.94 -12.84 4.48
C GLU A 433 -3.84 -13.83 3.30
N GLU A 434 -4.88 -13.91 2.46
CA GLU A 434 -4.87 -14.76 1.26
C GLU A 434 -3.73 -14.39 0.30
N THR A 435 -3.42 -13.08 0.20
CA THR A 435 -2.31 -12.59 -0.63
C THR A 435 -0.96 -13.07 -0.09
N GLU A 436 -0.76 -13.04 1.23
CA GLU A 436 0.44 -13.62 1.87
C GLU A 436 0.51 -15.15 1.67
N GLU A 437 -0.60 -15.87 1.86
CA GLU A 437 -0.67 -17.33 1.69
C GLU A 437 -0.36 -17.79 0.26
N LEU A 438 -0.78 -17.00 -0.74
CA LEU A 438 -0.47 -17.23 -2.16
C LEU A 438 0.99 -16.88 -2.53
N GLY A 439 1.81 -16.46 -1.55
CA GLY A 439 3.21 -16.10 -1.74
C GLY A 439 3.43 -14.75 -2.43
N ASN A 440 2.42 -13.89 -2.47
CA ASN A 440 2.56 -12.51 -2.91
C ASN A 440 3.10 -11.64 -1.76
N VAL A 441 3.80 -10.56 -2.12
CA VAL A 441 4.42 -9.67 -1.11
C VAL A 441 3.36 -8.74 -0.55
N VAL A 442 3.04 -8.88 0.74
CA VAL A 442 2.41 -7.82 1.54
C VAL A 442 3.52 -7.05 2.26
N GLN A 443 3.59 -5.76 2.00
CA GLN A 443 4.58 -4.89 2.61
C GLN A 443 4.04 -4.31 3.90
N LYS A 444 4.87 -4.32 4.93
CA LYS A 444 4.58 -3.75 6.24
C LYS A 444 5.56 -2.61 6.51
N LEU A 445 5.03 -1.40 6.63
CA LEU A 445 5.78 -0.20 6.98
C LEU A 445 5.34 0.32 8.34
N THR A 446 6.30 0.69 9.18
CA THR A 446 6.03 1.40 10.44
C THR A 446 6.26 2.89 10.22
N LEU A 447 5.20 3.67 10.37
CA LEU A 447 5.22 5.13 10.39
C LEU A 447 5.29 5.61 11.83
N LYS A 448 6.04 6.68 12.08
CA LYS A 448 6.18 7.24 13.42
C LYS A 448 5.24 8.44 13.57
N ALA A 449 4.29 8.40 14.50
CA ALA A 449 3.44 9.53 14.85
C ALA A 449 4.01 10.22 16.09
N VAL A 450 4.26 11.54 16.03
CA VAL A 450 4.94 12.30 17.09
C VAL A 450 4.18 13.59 17.42
N TYR A 451 3.97 13.86 18.70
CA TYR A 451 3.52 15.18 19.16
C TYR A 451 4.71 16.16 19.16
N ALA A 452 4.66 17.18 18.30
CA ALA A 452 5.70 18.20 18.16
C ALA A 452 5.43 19.40 19.09
N MET A 453 6.49 20.00 19.63
CA MET A 453 6.41 21.20 20.48
C MET A 453 6.37 22.48 19.63
N ASP A 454 5.77 23.55 20.18
CA ASP A 454 5.85 24.89 19.60
C ASP A 454 7.31 25.32 19.36
N GLY A 455 7.66 25.59 18.09
CA GLY A 455 8.98 26.06 17.68
C GLY A 455 9.96 24.99 17.20
N GLU A 456 9.60 23.69 17.23
CA GLU A 456 10.38 22.67 16.52
C GLU A 456 10.08 22.73 15.02
N PRO A 457 11.10 22.61 14.15
CA PRO A 457 10.88 22.64 12.70
C PRO A 457 10.01 21.44 12.31
N THR A 458 8.79 21.72 11.87
CA THR A 458 7.92 20.70 11.32
C THR A 458 8.50 20.21 10.00
N CYS A 459 8.49 18.90 9.77
CA CYS A 459 8.78 18.30 8.45
C CYS A 459 7.66 18.57 7.42
N GLU A 460 6.77 19.53 7.65
CA GLU A 460 5.81 19.98 6.65
C GLU A 460 6.56 20.82 5.60
N ILE A 461 6.96 20.15 4.51
CA ILE A 461 7.54 20.80 3.34
C ILE A 461 6.49 21.67 2.62
N ASP A 462 5.19 21.43 2.87
CA ASP A 462 4.08 22.24 2.39
C ASP A 462 2.99 22.35 3.48
N PRO A 463 2.31 23.51 3.66
CA PRO A 463 1.11 23.57 4.47
C PRO A 463 0.06 22.60 3.90
N PRO A 464 -0.74 21.93 4.73
CA PRO A 464 -1.70 20.98 4.23
C PRO A 464 -2.65 21.69 3.25
N LEU A 465 -2.80 21.10 2.05
CA LEU A 465 -3.77 21.56 1.04
C LEU A 465 -5.15 21.77 1.65
N ILE A 466 -5.46 21.05 2.72
CA ILE A 466 -6.72 21.11 3.42
C ILE A 466 -6.46 21.37 4.89
N LYS A 467 -6.91 22.51 5.38
CA LYS A 467 -6.82 22.88 6.79
C LYS A 467 -8.19 22.72 7.45
N ILE A 468 -8.25 21.91 8.50
CA ILE A 468 -9.43 21.86 9.38
C ILE A 468 -9.33 23.06 10.32
N ILE A 469 -10.29 23.99 10.20
CA ILE A 469 -10.31 25.23 10.98
C ILE A 469 -10.96 24.98 12.35
N SER A 470 -12.10 24.29 12.38
CA SER A 470 -12.84 24.02 13.61
C SER A 470 -13.75 22.81 13.49
N VAL A 471 -14.06 22.21 14.64
CA VAL A 471 -15.01 21.12 14.81
C VAL A 471 -15.80 21.40 16.08
N GLU A 472 -17.03 21.86 15.90
CA GLU A 472 -17.94 22.24 16.98
C GLU A 472 -18.98 21.14 17.17
N GLU A 473 -18.92 20.44 18.29
CA GLU A 473 -19.88 19.38 18.63
C GLU A 473 -21.23 19.99 19.03
N THR A 474 -22.31 19.30 18.67
CA THR A 474 -23.67 19.72 18.98
C THR A 474 -24.37 18.68 19.85
N ASP A 475 -24.99 19.13 20.94
CA ASP A 475 -25.75 18.25 21.85
C ASP A 475 -26.98 17.64 21.16
N VAL A 476 -27.50 18.33 20.15
CA VAL A 476 -28.70 17.94 19.40
C VAL A 476 -28.29 17.47 18.00
N LYS A 477 -29.01 16.45 17.51
CA LYS A 477 -28.75 15.89 16.18
C LYS A 477 -29.11 16.88 15.06
N LEU A 478 -28.20 17.08 14.12
CA LEU A 478 -28.38 17.92 12.93
C LEU A 478 -28.99 17.13 11.77
N TYR A 479 -29.87 17.77 11.01
CA TYR A 479 -30.50 17.19 9.82
C TYR A 479 -30.32 18.04 8.56
N ALA A 480 -30.10 19.34 8.72
CA ALA A 480 -29.98 20.26 7.60
C ALA A 480 -28.88 21.29 7.85
N LEU A 481 -28.22 21.72 6.76
CA LEU A 481 -27.23 22.78 6.74
C LEU A 481 -27.44 23.59 5.45
N GLU A 482 -27.41 24.91 5.55
CA GLU A 482 -27.41 25.83 4.41
C GLU A 482 -26.48 27.01 4.66
N ALA A 483 -25.83 27.50 3.60
CA ALA A 483 -25.01 28.71 3.66
C ALA A 483 -25.76 29.90 3.05
N ASN A 484 -25.61 31.05 3.69
CA ASN A 484 -26.01 32.31 3.10
C ASN A 484 -25.01 32.68 2.01
N GLN A 485 -25.50 33.03 0.82
CA GLN A 485 -24.63 33.33 -0.32
C GLN A 485 -24.09 34.77 -0.33
N ILE A 486 -24.53 35.62 0.62
CA ILE A 486 -24.14 37.04 0.73
C ILE A 486 -23.40 37.31 2.05
N GLU A 487 -23.95 36.81 3.16
CA GLU A 487 -23.37 36.96 4.49
C GLU A 487 -22.55 35.72 4.85
N PRO A 488 -21.51 35.83 5.71
CA PRO A 488 -20.70 34.69 6.13
C PRO A 488 -21.42 33.84 7.20
N TRP A 489 -22.69 33.51 6.95
CA TRP A 489 -23.57 32.83 7.90
C TRP A 489 -23.99 31.47 7.36
N ILE A 490 -24.14 30.52 8.26
CA ILE A 490 -24.85 29.26 7.98
C ILE A 490 -26.07 29.15 8.88
N ILE A 491 -27.02 28.33 8.44
CA ILE A 491 -28.14 27.88 9.27
C ILE A 491 -28.15 26.37 9.35
N THR A 492 -28.50 25.87 10.53
CA THR A 492 -28.63 24.44 10.79
C THR A 492 -30.03 24.11 11.28
N GLY A 493 -30.56 22.96 10.88
CA GLY A 493 -31.86 22.43 11.31
C GLY A 493 -31.68 21.22 12.22
N HIS A 494 -32.34 21.21 13.38
CA HIS A 494 -32.05 20.31 14.50
C HIS A 494 -33.21 19.35 14.80
N ALA A 495 -32.91 18.29 15.55
CA ALA A 495 -33.86 17.25 15.97
C ALA A 495 -34.94 17.75 16.95
N ASP A 496 -34.61 18.72 17.78
CA ASP A 496 -35.51 19.33 18.77
C ASP A 496 -36.47 20.38 18.17
N GLY A 497 -36.38 20.59 16.85
CA GLY A 497 -37.19 21.55 16.11
C GLY A 497 -36.64 22.98 16.11
N CYS A 498 -35.39 23.16 16.54
CA CYS A 498 -34.69 24.43 16.46
C CYS A 498 -33.99 24.65 15.10
N VAL A 499 -33.82 25.93 14.77
CA VAL A 499 -32.90 26.41 13.74
C VAL A 499 -31.87 27.30 14.41
N ASP A 500 -30.59 27.04 14.14
CA ASP A 500 -29.49 27.83 14.67
C ASP A 500 -28.76 28.58 13.56
N ILE A 501 -28.58 29.90 13.74
CA ILE A 501 -27.84 30.77 12.83
C ILE A 501 -26.43 30.94 13.38
N TRP A 502 -25.42 30.60 12.58
CA TRP A 502 -24.01 30.71 12.96
C TRP A 502 -23.27 31.72 12.11
N ASN A 503 -22.29 32.38 12.72
CA ASN A 503 -21.32 33.21 11.99
C ASN A 503 -20.05 32.40 11.73
N CYS A 504 -19.69 32.23 10.46
CA CYS A 504 -18.53 31.45 10.04
C CYS A 504 -17.20 32.16 10.35
N ASN A 505 -17.18 33.48 10.47
CA ASN A 505 -15.95 34.20 10.80
C ASN A 505 -15.63 34.08 12.30
N THR A 506 -16.64 34.16 13.16
CA THR A 506 -16.45 34.01 14.61
C THR A 506 -16.57 32.58 15.12
N GLN A 507 -17.00 31.65 14.26
CA GLN A 507 -17.22 30.22 14.57
C GLN A 507 -18.16 30.02 15.76
N LYS A 508 -19.20 30.86 15.87
CA LYS A 508 -20.14 30.81 17.00
C LYS A 508 -21.58 30.87 16.52
N SER A 509 -22.44 30.16 17.25
CA SER A 509 -23.88 30.36 17.20
C SER A 509 -24.20 31.81 17.56
N MET A 510 -24.99 32.45 16.71
CA MET A 510 -25.51 33.80 16.90
C MET A 510 -26.90 33.76 17.51
N ARG A 511 -27.74 32.81 17.06
CA ARG A 511 -29.14 32.76 17.45
C ARG A 511 -29.76 31.38 17.20
N LEU A 512 -30.18 30.75 18.30
CA LEU A 512 -31.05 29.57 18.29
C LEU A 512 -32.53 29.98 18.34
N ILE A 513 -33.34 29.36 17.48
CA ILE A 513 -34.75 29.71 17.27
C ILE A 513 -35.57 28.43 17.26
N ASN A 514 -36.52 28.29 18.18
CA ASN A 514 -37.49 27.20 18.13
C ASN A 514 -38.54 27.50 17.04
N VAL A 515 -38.51 26.74 15.95
CA VAL A 515 -39.42 26.93 14.80
C VAL A 515 -40.53 25.88 14.74
N SER A 516 -40.30 24.69 15.30
CA SER A 516 -41.31 23.64 15.41
C SER A 516 -41.08 22.77 16.66
N ARG A 517 -42.09 21.98 17.02
CA ARG A 517 -41.97 20.89 18.00
C ARG A 517 -41.46 19.60 17.35
N ALA A 518 -41.37 19.58 16.03
CA ALA A 518 -40.95 18.46 15.22
C ALA A 518 -39.58 18.74 14.59
N ILE A 519 -38.85 17.70 14.22
CA ILE A 519 -37.50 17.78 13.63
C ILE A 519 -37.52 18.71 12.41
N VAL A 520 -36.54 19.63 12.32
CA VAL A 520 -36.33 20.48 11.13
C VAL A 520 -35.38 19.78 10.17
N CYS A 521 -35.92 19.20 9.10
CA CYS A 521 -35.17 18.38 8.15
C CYS A 521 -34.60 19.14 6.96
N SER A 522 -35.09 20.35 6.67
CA SER A 522 -34.57 21.16 5.56
C SER A 522 -34.61 22.64 5.90
N VAL A 523 -33.52 23.34 5.59
CA VAL A 523 -33.43 24.80 5.73
C VAL A 523 -32.93 25.41 4.43
N LYS A 524 -33.43 26.59 4.08
CA LYS A 524 -33.02 27.35 2.88
C LYS A 524 -33.06 28.84 3.13
N PHE A 525 -32.08 29.57 2.59
CA PHE A 525 -32.14 31.03 2.52
C PHE A 525 -32.93 31.50 1.30
N ILE A 526 -33.58 32.66 1.44
CA ILE A 526 -34.07 33.50 0.35
C ILE A 526 -33.45 34.88 0.57
N GLU A 527 -32.22 35.04 0.11
CA GLU A 527 -31.38 36.21 0.37
C GLU A 527 -32.04 37.50 -0.11
N ARG A 528 -32.69 37.46 -1.28
CA ARG A 528 -33.39 38.62 -1.87
C ARG A 528 -34.57 39.16 -1.06
N LYS A 529 -35.07 38.38 -0.08
CA LYS A 529 -36.13 38.81 0.85
C LYS A 529 -35.60 38.96 2.29
N CYS A 530 -34.33 38.63 2.53
CA CYS A 530 -33.76 38.39 3.84
C CYS A 530 -34.63 37.41 4.66
N TRP A 531 -35.05 36.30 4.03
CA TRP A 531 -35.81 35.24 4.68
C TRP A 531 -35.01 33.95 4.79
N PHE A 532 -35.32 33.14 5.78
CA PHE A 532 -35.01 31.71 5.75
C PHE A 532 -36.29 30.89 5.90
N LEU A 533 -36.25 29.69 5.34
CA LEU A 533 -37.30 28.68 5.38
C LEU A 533 -36.82 27.53 6.24
N ALA A 534 -37.74 26.97 7.03
CA ALA A 534 -37.55 25.73 7.77
C ALA A 534 -38.71 24.78 7.45
N GLY A 535 -38.38 23.61 6.91
CA GLY A 535 -39.32 22.51 6.68
C GLY A 535 -39.16 21.45 7.75
N SER A 536 -40.26 21.08 8.41
CA SER A 536 -40.27 20.12 9.52
C SER A 536 -40.97 18.80 9.18
N THR A 537 -40.72 17.79 10.03
CA THR A 537 -41.27 16.43 9.91
C THR A 537 -42.80 16.36 10.04
N ASP A 538 -43.42 17.39 10.60
CA ASP A 538 -44.87 17.57 10.73
C ASP A 538 -45.53 18.12 9.44
N GLY A 539 -44.78 18.30 8.36
CA GLY A 539 -45.29 18.80 7.09
C GLY A 539 -45.41 20.33 7.01
N LEU A 540 -44.94 21.08 8.01
CA LEU A 540 -45.01 22.54 8.03
C LEU A 540 -43.78 23.22 7.40
N ILE A 541 -44.05 24.30 6.67
CA ILE A 541 -43.03 25.25 6.24
C ILE A 541 -43.18 26.52 7.08
N SER A 542 -42.12 26.88 7.79
CA SER A 542 -42.03 28.10 8.57
C SER A 542 -41.08 29.09 7.90
N VAL A 543 -41.52 30.34 7.77
CA VAL A 543 -40.80 31.42 7.08
C VAL A 543 -40.46 32.50 8.09
N TYR A 544 -39.18 32.84 8.17
CA TYR A 544 -38.68 33.84 9.10
C TYR A 544 -37.91 34.92 8.35
N LYS A 545 -38.16 36.17 8.73
CA LYS A 545 -37.38 37.31 8.27
C LYS A 545 -36.24 37.53 9.23
N TYR A 546 -35.03 37.65 8.70
CA TYR A 546 -33.85 38.01 9.45
C TYR A 546 -33.34 39.39 9.03
N ASN A 547 -32.57 40.04 9.89
CA ASN A 547 -31.82 41.24 9.56
C ASN A 547 -30.33 41.06 9.89
N ARG A 548 -29.51 42.01 9.44
CA ARG A 548 -28.05 42.00 9.71
C ARG A 548 -27.68 42.14 11.19
N THR A 549 -28.62 42.52 12.05
CA THR A 549 -28.43 42.64 13.51
C THR A 549 -29.01 41.45 14.29
N THR A 550 -29.24 40.31 13.63
CA THR A 550 -29.72 39.03 14.20
C THR A 550 -31.13 39.03 14.78
N LYS A 551 -31.91 40.09 14.58
CA LYS A 551 -33.34 40.04 14.89
C LYS A 551 -34.01 39.13 13.88
N VAL A 552 -34.75 38.16 14.40
CA VAL A 552 -35.52 37.22 13.60
C VAL A 552 -36.99 37.31 13.98
N GLN A 553 -37.85 37.42 12.98
CA GLN A 553 -39.30 37.52 13.16
C GLN A 553 -40.01 36.51 12.28
N ALA A 554 -40.93 35.75 12.87
CA ALA A 554 -41.82 34.86 12.12
C ALA A 554 -42.65 35.68 11.13
N THR A 555 -42.63 35.28 9.87
CA THR A 555 -43.38 35.93 8.78
C THR A 555 -44.66 35.17 8.50
N THR A 556 -44.56 33.86 8.24
CA THR A 556 -45.70 32.98 8.04
C THR A 556 -45.33 31.54 8.38
N ARG A 557 -46.36 30.73 8.62
CA ARG A 557 -46.24 29.28 8.83
C ARG A 557 -47.51 28.63 8.29
N PHE A 558 -47.35 27.59 7.49
CA PHE A 558 -48.47 26.86 6.89
C PHE A 558 -48.16 25.37 6.76
N ILE A 559 -49.21 24.55 6.72
CA ILE A 559 -49.11 23.12 6.43
C ILE A 559 -48.92 22.98 4.93
N ALA A 560 -47.72 22.54 4.51
CA ALA A 560 -47.42 22.32 3.10
C ALA A 560 -47.93 20.94 2.63
N HIS A 561 -47.86 19.95 3.53
CA HIS A 561 -48.26 18.57 3.26
C HIS A 561 -49.06 18.06 4.46
N GLU A 562 -50.29 17.59 4.22
CA GLU A 562 -51.26 17.23 5.28
C GLU A 562 -51.07 15.80 5.81
N ASP A 563 -50.47 14.91 5.01
CA ASP A 563 -50.49 13.45 5.21
C ASP A 563 -49.45 12.91 6.24
N SER A 564 -49.06 13.68 7.26
CA SER A 564 -48.08 13.28 8.30
C SER A 564 -46.71 12.81 7.77
N TYR A 565 -46.40 13.05 6.50
CA TYR A 565 -45.09 12.75 5.93
C TYR A 565 -44.12 13.92 6.16
N SER A 566 -42.84 13.59 6.35
CA SER A 566 -41.78 14.56 6.59
C SER A 566 -41.43 15.34 5.33
N ILE A 567 -41.33 16.67 5.44
CA ILE A 567 -40.63 17.47 4.42
C ILE A 567 -39.18 16.99 4.38
N ARG A 568 -38.73 16.52 3.22
CA ARG A 568 -37.36 16.02 3.03
C ARG A 568 -36.44 17.08 2.44
N SER A 569 -36.96 17.89 1.53
CA SER A 569 -36.16 18.89 0.83
C SER A 569 -36.96 20.13 0.47
N LEU A 570 -36.31 21.28 0.57
CA LEU A 570 -36.76 22.56 0.04
C LEU A 570 -35.79 23.03 -1.03
N ALA A 571 -36.30 23.64 -2.10
CA ALA A 571 -35.47 24.36 -3.07
C ALA A 571 -36.10 25.72 -3.38
N VAL A 572 -35.26 26.75 -3.47
CA VAL A 572 -35.69 28.12 -3.76
C VAL A 572 -35.32 28.44 -5.20
N HIS A 573 -36.27 28.96 -5.96
CA HIS A 573 -36.01 29.40 -7.32
C HIS A 573 -35.12 30.65 -7.31
N ALA A 574 -34.15 30.75 -8.23
CA ALA A 574 -33.16 31.82 -8.23
C ALA A 574 -33.79 33.22 -8.39
N THR A 575 -34.75 33.37 -9.31
CA THR A 575 -35.36 34.66 -9.65
C THR A 575 -36.86 34.75 -9.31
N GLN A 576 -37.68 33.82 -9.82
CA GLN A 576 -39.13 33.73 -9.59
C GLN A 576 -39.51 33.49 -8.12
N PRO A 577 -40.72 33.87 -7.68
CA PRO A 577 -41.14 33.78 -6.29
C PRO A 577 -41.53 32.36 -5.84
N TYR A 578 -40.74 31.36 -6.23
CA TYR A 578 -41.09 29.96 -6.08
C TYR A 578 -40.24 29.19 -5.08
N VAL A 579 -40.91 28.32 -4.33
CA VAL A 579 -40.28 27.29 -3.49
C VAL A 579 -40.83 25.93 -3.88
N LEU A 580 -39.95 24.95 -4.03
CA LEU A 580 -40.33 23.54 -4.08
C LEU A 580 -40.23 22.93 -2.69
N SER A 581 -41.17 22.06 -2.34
CA SER A 581 -41.03 21.16 -1.20
C SER A 581 -41.32 19.72 -1.60
N SER A 582 -40.49 18.78 -1.14
CA SER A 582 -40.71 17.35 -1.33
C SER A 582 -41.14 16.67 -0.03
N CYS A 583 -42.11 15.77 -0.13
CA CYS A 583 -42.69 15.05 0.99
C CYS A 583 -43.31 13.73 0.51
N GLY A 584 -42.78 12.59 0.96
CA GLY A 584 -43.17 11.29 0.41
C GLY A 584 -42.99 11.27 -1.11
N THR A 585 -44.03 10.86 -1.85
CA THR A 585 -44.08 10.85 -3.32
C THR A 585 -44.42 12.21 -3.92
N HIS A 586 -44.81 13.21 -3.14
CA HIS A 586 -45.29 14.49 -3.64
C HIS A 586 -44.19 15.55 -3.65
N ILE A 587 -44.16 16.34 -4.73
CA ILE A 587 -43.41 17.59 -4.82
C ILE A 587 -44.43 18.70 -5.05
N LYS A 588 -44.36 19.79 -4.28
CA LYS A 588 -45.28 20.94 -4.45
C LYS A 588 -44.50 22.21 -4.76
N LEU A 589 -45.02 23.01 -5.69
CA LEU A 589 -44.51 24.34 -6.03
C LEU A 589 -45.37 25.42 -5.39
N TRP A 590 -44.74 26.24 -4.56
CA TRP A 590 -45.39 27.31 -3.79
C TRP A 590 -44.99 28.67 -4.35
N ASP A 591 -45.94 29.59 -4.44
CA ASP A 591 -45.71 30.97 -4.85
C ASP A 591 -45.94 31.92 -3.68
N TRP A 592 -44.88 32.55 -3.18
CA TRP A 592 -44.98 33.44 -2.03
C TRP A 592 -45.58 34.80 -2.35
N ASP A 593 -45.55 35.25 -3.61
CA ASP A 593 -46.21 36.50 -4.02
C ASP A 593 -47.74 36.28 -4.15
N GLN A 594 -48.17 35.03 -4.33
CA GLN A 594 -49.57 34.59 -4.30
C GLN A 594 -49.96 33.99 -2.94
N ASN A 595 -49.47 34.57 -1.83
CA ASN A 595 -49.77 34.12 -0.46
C ASN A 595 -49.48 32.63 -0.20
N TRP A 596 -48.35 32.13 -0.71
CA TRP A 596 -47.94 30.73 -0.56
C TRP A 596 -48.97 29.73 -1.12
N LYS A 597 -49.68 30.11 -2.18
CA LYS A 597 -50.58 29.18 -2.88
C LYS A 597 -49.77 28.08 -3.58
N CYS A 598 -50.21 26.83 -3.44
CA CYS A 598 -49.69 25.72 -4.24
C CYS A 598 -50.11 25.95 -5.71
N ARG A 599 -49.14 26.19 -6.60
CA ARG A 599 -49.40 26.33 -8.04
C ARG A 599 -49.54 24.98 -8.72
N GLN A 600 -48.69 24.03 -8.33
CA GLN A 600 -48.63 22.71 -8.95
C GLN A 600 -48.15 21.66 -7.95
N THR A 601 -48.70 20.46 -8.09
CA THR A 601 -48.23 19.24 -7.42
C THR A 601 -47.70 18.29 -8.49
N PHE A 602 -46.54 17.70 -8.23
CA PHE A 602 -45.91 16.67 -9.07
C PHE A 602 -45.87 15.37 -8.25
N GLU A 603 -46.20 14.27 -8.90
CA GLU A 603 -46.28 12.95 -8.26
C GLU A 603 -45.15 12.05 -8.77
N ALA A 604 -44.27 11.65 -7.85
CA ALA A 604 -43.18 10.72 -8.11
C ALA A 604 -43.60 9.28 -7.81
N GLN A 605 -42.87 8.32 -8.38
CA GLN A 605 -43.15 6.89 -8.22
C GLN A 605 -42.77 6.35 -6.83
N SER A 606 -41.89 7.04 -6.12
CA SER A 606 -41.43 6.68 -4.78
C SER A 606 -41.05 7.95 -4.01
N THR A 607 -40.61 7.77 -2.76
CA THR A 607 -40.21 8.87 -1.88
C THR A 607 -39.13 9.73 -2.53
N VAL A 608 -39.29 11.05 -2.48
CA VAL A 608 -38.37 12.04 -3.04
C VAL A 608 -37.45 12.58 -1.93
N ASN A 609 -36.16 12.26 -2.03
CA ASN A 609 -35.15 12.62 -1.03
C ASN A 609 -34.65 14.04 -1.17
N GLN A 610 -34.40 14.50 -2.39
CA GLN A 610 -33.91 15.86 -2.65
C GLN A 610 -34.48 16.45 -3.94
N VAL A 611 -34.74 17.75 -3.94
CA VAL A 611 -35.08 18.52 -5.13
C VAL A 611 -34.11 19.69 -5.31
N ALA A 612 -33.85 20.07 -6.56
CA ALA A 612 -33.08 21.28 -6.88
C ALA A 612 -33.51 21.89 -8.21
N PHE A 613 -33.63 23.22 -8.25
CA PHE A 613 -33.83 23.95 -9.49
C PHE A 613 -32.59 23.88 -10.38
N ASN A 614 -32.81 23.81 -11.68
CA ASN A 614 -31.73 23.90 -12.66
C ASN A 614 -31.24 25.35 -12.76
N PRO A 615 -29.94 25.64 -12.53
CA PRO A 615 -29.43 27.00 -12.56
C PRO A 615 -29.35 27.62 -13.97
N LYS A 616 -29.37 26.81 -15.05
CA LYS A 616 -29.31 27.26 -16.45
C LYS A 616 -30.67 27.20 -17.17
N ASP A 617 -31.65 26.46 -16.65
CA ASP A 617 -33.03 26.42 -17.16
C ASP A 617 -34.01 26.75 -16.04
N ALA A 618 -34.46 28.01 -16.02
CA ALA A 618 -35.39 28.54 -15.02
C ALA A 618 -36.76 27.81 -15.00
N ASN A 619 -37.09 27.04 -16.04
CA ASN A 619 -38.35 26.29 -16.09
C ASN A 619 -38.17 24.79 -15.76
N SER A 620 -37.06 24.40 -15.12
CA SER A 620 -36.85 23.00 -14.75
C SER A 620 -36.23 22.79 -13.38
N PHE A 621 -36.45 21.60 -12.84
CA PHE A 621 -35.85 21.13 -11.61
C PHE A 621 -35.61 19.61 -11.69
N ALA A 622 -34.74 19.11 -10.82
CA ALA A 622 -34.44 17.70 -10.67
C ALA A 622 -34.97 17.16 -9.34
N SER A 623 -35.34 15.87 -9.30
CA SER A 623 -35.69 15.16 -8.08
C SER A 623 -34.94 13.83 -7.96
N ALA A 624 -34.30 13.59 -6.82
CA ALA A 624 -33.69 12.32 -6.43
C ALA A 624 -34.69 11.47 -5.64
N SER A 625 -34.84 10.20 -5.97
CA SER A 625 -35.85 9.32 -5.36
C SER A 625 -35.32 7.95 -4.94
N ASP A 626 -36.05 7.33 -4.00
CA ASP A 626 -35.87 5.94 -3.59
C ASP A 626 -36.17 4.93 -4.71
N ASP A 627 -36.79 5.35 -5.82
CA ASP A 627 -37.01 4.53 -7.03
C ASP A 627 -35.73 4.28 -7.87
N HIS A 628 -34.57 4.69 -7.36
CA HIS A 628 -33.24 4.57 -7.99
C HIS A 628 -33.03 5.49 -9.19
N THR A 629 -33.92 6.45 -9.43
CA THR A 629 -33.84 7.37 -10.56
C THR A 629 -33.72 8.82 -10.13
N VAL A 630 -33.27 9.64 -11.09
CA VAL A 630 -33.43 11.08 -11.04
C VAL A 630 -34.37 11.51 -12.15
N LYS A 631 -35.44 12.25 -11.80
CA LYS A 631 -36.39 12.78 -12.77
C LYS A 631 -36.15 14.27 -12.97
N ILE A 632 -36.21 14.72 -14.22
CA ILE A 632 -36.14 16.13 -14.59
C ILE A 632 -37.54 16.59 -14.96
N TRP A 633 -38.00 17.66 -14.34
CA TRP A 633 -39.38 18.15 -14.44
C TRP A 633 -39.42 19.50 -15.15
N SER A 634 -40.56 19.81 -15.76
CA SER A 634 -40.90 21.18 -16.16
C SER A 634 -41.83 21.76 -15.12
N ILE A 635 -41.66 23.04 -14.75
CA ILE A 635 -42.55 23.65 -13.76
C ILE A 635 -44.00 23.69 -14.28
N ASP A 636 -44.18 23.81 -15.60
CA ASP A 636 -45.50 23.88 -16.26
C ASP A 636 -46.13 22.51 -16.59
N SER A 637 -45.50 21.39 -16.25
CA SER A 637 -45.97 20.04 -16.60
C SER A 637 -46.07 19.13 -15.38
N SER A 638 -47.18 18.40 -15.24
CA SER A 638 -47.33 17.38 -14.19
C SER A 638 -46.46 16.15 -14.43
N GLU A 639 -46.05 15.90 -15.68
CA GLU A 639 -45.21 14.78 -16.08
C GLU A 639 -43.72 15.18 -16.15
N PRO A 640 -42.79 14.26 -15.84
CA PRO A 640 -41.36 14.51 -15.96
C PRO A 640 -40.94 14.64 -17.43
N LYS A 641 -40.06 15.61 -17.73
CA LYS A 641 -39.47 15.80 -19.08
C LYS A 641 -38.70 14.55 -19.52
N TYR A 642 -37.93 13.94 -18.61
CA TYR A 642 -37.21 12.69 -18.81
C TYR A 642 -36.68 12.13 -17.48
N THR A 643 -36.26 10.87 -17.49
CA THR A 643 -35.72 10.14 -16.34
C THR A 643 -34.28 9.71 -16.61
N LEU A 644 -33.38 9.95 -15.65
CA LEU A 644 -32.01 9.46 -15.60
C LEU A 644 -31.99 8.19 -14.74
N SER A 645 -31.67 7.05 -15.35
CA SER A 645 -31.63 5.73 -14.70
C SER A 645 -30.23 5.13 -14.77
N GLY A 646 -29.83 4.43 -13.71
CA GLY A 646 -28.53 3.75 -13.67
C GLY A 646 -27.95 3.49 -12.27
N HIS A 647 -28.51 4.09 -11.22
CA HIS A 647 -28.20 3.70 -9.84
C HIS A 647 -28.86 2.36 -9.50
N LEU A 648 -28.25 1.63 -8.56
CA LEU A 648 -28.74 0.32 -8.07
C LEU A 648 -29.42 0.42 -6.69
N GLY A 649 -29.48 1.63 -6.12
CA GLY A 649 -30.06 1.93 -4.83
C GLY A 649 -30.71 3.32 -4.83
N GLY A 650 -31.39 3.67 -3.74
CA GLY A 650 -32.07 4.97 -3.62
C GLY A 650 -31.10 6.13 -3.87
N VAL A 651 -31.57 7.17 -4.57
CA VAL A 651 -30.77 8.37 -4.81
C VAL A 651 -31.01 9.34 -3.65
N ASN A 652 -29.97 9.63 -2.88
CA ASN A 652 -30.05 10.42 -1.65
C ASN A 652 -29.90 11.91 -1.91
N CYS A 653 -28.96 12.28 -2.80
CA CYS A 653 -28.61 13.67 -3.04
C CYS A 653 -28.35 13.98 -4.51
N LEU A 654 -28.48 15.26 -4.87
CA LEU A 654 -28.16 15.77 -6.19
C LEU A 654 -27.63 17.21 -6.13
N ASN A 655 -26.80 17.59 -7.11
CA ASN A 655 -26.34 18.97 -7.27
C ASN A 655 -25.99 19.28 -8.74
N PHE A 656 -26.39 20.45 -9.22
CA PHE A 656 -26.03 20.93 -10.55
C PHE A 656 -24.69 21.64 -10.52
N PHE A 657 -23.84 21.38 -11.52
CA PHE A 657 -22.59 22.09 -11.68
C PHE A 657 -22.28 22.36 -13.15
N THR A 658 -21.35 23.28 -13.40
CA THR A 658 -20.88 23.60 -14.75
C THR A 658 -19.40 23.34 -14.82
N SER A 659 -18.95 22.66 -15.88
CA SER A 659 -17.55 22.37 -16.15
C SER A 659 -17.32 22.55 -17.65
N ASN A 660 -16.33 23.36 -18.04
CA ASN A 660 -16.05 23.74 -19.43
C ASN A 660 -17.31 24.17 -20.21
N ASP A 661 -18.07 25.11 -19.65
CA ASP A 661 -19.36 25.64 -20.15
C ASP A 661 -20.51 24.62 -20.29
N GLN A 662 -20.25 23.34 -20.07
CA GLN A 662 -21.25 22.29 -20.12
C GLN A 662 -21.91 22.07 -18.76
N GLN A 663 -23.21 21.81 -18.76
CA GLN A 663 -23.98 21.55 -17.55
C GLN A 663 -24.01 20.06 -17.21
N TYR A 664 -23.71 19.77 -15.96
CA TYR A 664 -23.72 18.44 -15.39
C TYR A 664 -24.58 18.37 -14.13
N LEU A 665 -24.96 17.15 -13.77
CA LEU A 665 -25.57 16.82 -12.49
C LEU A 665 -24.72 15.75 -11.80
N ILE A 666 -24.38 15.95 -10.53
CA ILE A 666 -23.84 14.90 -9.67
C ILE A 666 -24.98 14.34 -8.82
N THR A 667 -25.03 13.01 -8.68
CA THR A 667 -26.00 12.32 -7.83
C THR A 667 -25.30 11.32 -6.93
N GLY A 668 -25.71 11.23 -5.66
CA GLY A 668 -25.20 10.25 -4.68
C GLY A 668 -26.27 9.25 -4.27
N SER A 669 -25.88 7.99 -4.05
CA SER A 669 -26.83 6.89 -3.81
C SER A 669 -26.40 5.94 -2.68
N ASP A 670 -27.41 5.21 -2.18
CA ASP A 670 -27.23 4.05 -1.29
C ASP A 670 -26.47 2.89 -1.94
N ASP A 671 -26.32 2.87 -3.27
CA ASP A 671 -25.48 1.89 -3.97
C ASP A 671 -23.97 2.11 -3.79
N LYS A 672 -23.57 3.09 -2.96
CA LYS A 672 -22.18 3.48 -2.68
C LYS A 672 -21.45 3.99 -3.92
N THR A 673 -22.19 4.62 -4.83
CA THR A 673 -21.63 5.34 -5.96
C THR A 673 -22.16 6.77 -6.01
N ALA A 674 -21.39 7.63 -6.66
CA ALA A 674 -21.92 8.87 -7.21
C ALA A 674 -21.83 8.81 -8.74
N LYS A 675 -22.77 9.43 -9.43
CA LYS A 675 -22.81 9.47 -10.90
C LYS A 675 -22.78 10.89 -11.38
N ILE A 676 -22.04 11.10 -12.47
CA ILE A 676 -22.02 12.36 -13.22
C ILE A 676 -22.88 12.16 -14.46
N TRP A 677 -23.85 13.05 -14.63
CA TRP A 677 -24.78 13.05 -15.75
C TRP A 677 -24.57 14.28 -16.60
N ASP A 678 -24.45 14.06 -17.91
CA ASP A 678 -24.42 15.12 -18.90
C ASP A 678 -25.86 15.54 -19.20
N MET A 679 -26.23 16.78 -18.84
CA MET A 679 -27.62 17.23 -18.97
C MET A 679 -28.06 17.43 -20.43
N GLN A 680 -27.11 17.65 -21.33
CA GLN A 680 -27.41 17.78 -22.76
C GLN A 680 -27.57 16.41 -23.41
N LYS A 681 -26.65 15.47 -23.12
CA LYS A 681 -26.70 14.11 -23.67
C LYS A 681 -27.67 13.18 -22.93
N ARG A 682 -28.11 13.56 -21.74
CA ARG A 682 -29.06 12.82 -20.86
C ARG A 682 -28.56 11.42 -20.50
N MET A 683 -27.27 11.30 -20.23
CA MET A 683 -26.63 10.02 -19.96
C MET A 683 -25.55 10.16 -18.89
N CYS A 684 -25.29 9.05 -18.20
CA CYS A 684 -24.20 8.96 -17.23
C CYS A 684 -22.87 8.98 -17.99
N VAL A 685 -22.02 9.97 -17.71
CA VAL A 685 -20.68 10.09 -18.30
C VAL A 685 -19.60 9.48 -17.41
N ASP A 686 -19.83 9.45 -16.10
CA ASP A 686 -18.91 8.83 -15.16
C ASP A 686 -19.63 8.23 -13.94
N THR A 687 -19.06 7.18 -13.37
CA THR A 687 -19.51 6.55 -12.11
C THR A 687 -18.34 6.51 -11.13
N LEU A 688 -18.43 7.35 -10.10
CA LEU A 688 -17.48 7.51 -9.02
C LEU A 688 -17.67 6.38 -8.00
N LYS A 689 -16.64 5.52 -7.83
CA LYS A 689 -16.72 4.25 -7.06
C LYS A 689 -15.79 4.17 -5.85
N ALA A 690 -15.28 5.30 -5.36
CA ALA A 690 -14.34 5.31 -4.23
C ALA A 690 -15.03 5.11 -2.85
N PHE A 691 -16.36 5.10 -2.80
CA PHE A 691 -17.11 5.14 -1.55
C PHE A 691 -17.28 3.77 -0.90
N MET A 692 -17.06 3.72 0.42
CA MET A 692 -17.24 2.52 1.24
C MET A 692 -18.62 2.47 1.91
N SER A 693 -19.32 3.60 1.89
CA SER A 693 -20.60 3.88 2.55
C SER A 693 -21.51 4.68 1.62
N PRO A 694 -22.85 4.63 1.78
CA PRO A 694 -23.78 5.44 1.00
C PRO A 694 -23.37 6.91 0.89
N VAL A 695 -23.54 7.49 -0.30
CA VAL A 695 -23.31 8.92 -0.54
C VAL A 695 -24.58 9.67 -0.15
N ILE A 696 -24.45 10.63 0.77
CA ILE A 696 -25.57 11.29 1.44
C ILE A 696 -25.70 12.76 1.03
N SER A 697 -24.59 13.41 0.73
CA SER A 697 -24.57 14.83 0.35
C SER A 697 -23.53 15.09 -0.75
N SER A 698 -23.78 16.11 -1.58
CA SER A 698 -22.87 16.51 -2.65
C SER A 698 -22.99 18.00 -2.96
N ILE A 699 -21.85 18.64 -3.24
CA ILE A 699 -21.78 20.02 -3.72
C ILE A 699 -20.69 20.20 -4.78
N SER A 700 -20.82 21.24 -5.59
CA SER A 700 -19.70 21.80 -6.35
C SER A 700 -19.15 23.01 -5.61
N HIS A 701 -17.84 23.12 -5.49
CA HIS A 701 -17.22 24.33 -4.97
C HIS A 701 -17.38 25.46 -6.00
N PRO A 702 -17.81 26.68 -5.61
CA PRO A 702 -18.11 27.76 -6.56
C PRO A 702 -16.86 28.37 -7.19
N CYS A 703 -15.72 28.33 -6.49
CA CYS A 703 -14.47 29.00 -6.92
C CYS A 703 -13.30 28.05 -7.19
N LEU A 704 -13.44 26.77 -6.82
CA LEU A 704 -12.35 25.79 -6.92
C LEU A 704 -12.83 24.65 -7.80
N PRO A 705 -11.95 23.97 -8.54
CA PRO A 705 -12.33 22.92 -9.46
C PRO A 705 -12.64 21.60 -8.73
N PHE A 706 -13.37 21.65 -7.62
CA PHE A 706 -13.70 20.48 -6.80
C PHE A 706 -15.20 20.20 -6.71
N LEU A 707 -15.55 18.93 -6.88
CA LEU A 707 -16.80 18.37 -6.41
C LEU A 707 -16.53 17.72 -5.05
N ILE A 708 -17.43 17.93 -4.10
CA ILE A 708 -17.28 17.44 -2.72
C ILE A 708 -18.49 16.57 -2.40
N THR A 709 -18.23 15.36 -1.94
CA THR A 709 -19.27 14.39 -1.59
C THR A 709 -19.08 13.87 -0.16
N GLY A 710 -20.16 13.80 0.60
CA GLY A 710 -20.20 13.32 1.97
C GLY A 710 -20.94 11.99 2.07
N THR A 711 -20.47 11.11 2.94
CA THR A 711 -20.97 9.74 3.08
C THR A 711 -21.53 9.44 4.47
N ARG A 712 -22.27 8.34 4.61
CA ARG A 712 -22.95 7.96 5.86
C ARG A 712 -21.99 7.61 7.01
N ASP A 713 -20.75 7.20 6.71
CA ASP A 713 -19.72 6.93 7.72
C ASP A 713 -18.88 8.17 8.09
N GLY A 714 -19.23 9.34 7.55
CA GLY A 714 -18.57 10.61 7.85
C GLY A 714 -17.38 10.95 6.95
N ALA A 715 -17.09 10.12 5.92
CA ALA A 715 -16.02 10.44 4.99
C ALA A 715 -16.44 11.50 3.96
N ILE A 716 -15.51 12.39 3.64
CA ILE A 716 -15.66 13.48 2.67
C ILE A 716 -14.66 13.22 1.54
N HIS A 717 -15.13 13.22 0.30
CA HIS A 717 -14.30 12.97 -0.88
C HIS A 717 -14.27 14.22 -1.74
N LEU A 718 -13.08 14.61 -2.18
CA LEU A 718 -12.86 15.71 -3.13
C LEU A 718 -12.47 15.12 -4.47
N TRP A 719 -13.21 15.52 -5.50
CA TRP A 719 -13.04 15.09 -6.88
C TRP A 719 -12.72 16.29 -7.74
N ASN A 720 -11.83 16.11 -8.71
CA ASN A 720 -11.61 17.13 -9.73
C ASN A 720 -12.89 17.28 -10.59
N SER A 721 -13.44 18.49 -10.64
CA SER A 721 -14.68 18.81 -11.36
C SER A 721 -14.57 18.75 -12.89
N THR A 722 -13.35 18.63 -13.44
CA THR A 722 -13.10 18.52 -14.87
C THR A 722 -12.76 17.10 -15.29
N THR A 723 -11.89 16.42 -14.54
CA THR A 723 -11.44 15.06 -14.86
C THR A 723 -12.24 13.97 -14.16
N PHE A 724 -13.06 14.33 -13.17
CA PHE A 724 -13.82 13.44 -12.29
C PHE A 724 -12.96 12.43 -11.52
N ARG A 725 -11.65 12.66 -11.45
CA ARG A 725 -10.74 11.84 -10.65
C ARG A 725 -10.82 12.21 -9.18
N LEU A 726 -10.74 11.20 -8.33
CA LEU A 726 -10.62 11.38 -6.88
C LEU A 726 -9.25 12.00 -6.58
N GLU A 727 -9.26 13.10 -5.84
CA GLU A 727 -8.04 13.80 -5.41
C GLU A 727 -7.73 13.51 -3.94
N ARG A 728 -8.76 13.53 -3.07
CA ARG A 728 -8.58 13.43 -1.60
C ARG A 728 -9.77 12.74 -0.92
N ILE A 729 -9.49 12.10 0.22
CA ILE A 729 -10.51 11.60 1.17
C ILE A 729 -10.17 12.07 2.57
N LEU A 730 -11.15 12.62 3.27
CA LEU A 730 -11.02 13.18 4.61
C LEU A 730 -12.03 12.56 5.56
N ASN A 731 -11.65 12.42 6.83
CA ASN A 731 -12.58 12.19 7.91
C ASN A 731 -12.19 13.10 9.08
N ILE A 732 -13.15 13.89 9.57
CA ILE A 732 -12.90 14.93 10.58
C ILE A 732 -13.03 14.36 12.02
N GLY A 733 -13.14 13.04 12.17
CA GLY A 733 -13.20 12.37 13.48
C GLY A 733 -14.58 12.31 14.12
N CYS A 734 -15.60 12.87 13.46
CA CYS A 734 -16.97 12.82 13.95
C CYS A 734 -17.62 11.43 13.75
N HIS A 735 -17.07 10.57 12.87
CA HIS A 735 -17.53 9.20 12.58
C HIS A 735 -19.04 9.07 12.32
N ARG A 736 -19.66 10.14 11.82
CA ARG A 736 -21.10 10.27 11.68
C ARG A 736 -21.46 10.85 10.33
N GLU A 737 -22.64 10.48 9.88
CA GLU A 737 -23.21 10.83 8.59
C GLU A 737 -23.04 12.31 8.23
N VAL A 738 -22.52 12.57 7.03
CA VAL A 738 -22.39 13.92 6.49
C VAL A 738 -23.73 14.37 5.91
N ARG A 739 -24.58 14.95 6.76
CA ARG A 739 -25.94 15.40 6.46
C ARG A 739 -26.00 16.58 5.51
N GLY A 740 -25.00 17.46 5.59
CA GLY A 740 -24.97 18.67 4.77
C GLY A 740 -23.55 19.10 4.44
N LEU A 741 -23.39 19.64 3.23
CA LEU A 741 -22.16 20.23 2.74
C LEU A 741 -22.53 21.58 2.13
N VAL A 742 -21.81 22.63 2.48
CA VAL A 742 -21.98 23.96 1.87
C VAL A 742 -20.63 24.64 1.68
N ALA A 743 -20.41 25.22 0.51
CA ALA A 743 -19.24 26.05 0.25
C ALA A 743 -19.63 27.53 0.41
N LEU A 744 -18.77 28.31 1.04
CA LEU A 744 -18.98 29.74 1.22
C LEU A 744 -18.53 30.48 -0.05
N VAL A 745 -19.46 31.18 -0.71
CA VAL A 745 -19.17 31.93 -1.95
C VAL A 745 -18.12 33.01 -1.69
N GLY A 746 -17.17 33.13 -2.62
CA GLY A 746 -16.03 34.05 -2.49
C GLY A 746 -14.98 33.61 -1.47
N SER A 747 -15.10 32.41 -0.91
CA SER A 747 -14.15 31.83 0.02
C SER A 747 -13.65 30.47 -0.48
N ARG A 748 -12.57 29.99 0.14
CA ARG A 748 -12.06 28.62 -0.01
C ARG A 748 -12.59 27.68 1.08
N ARG A 749 -13.55 28.17 1.87
CA ARG A 749 -14.08 27.48 3.05
C ARG A 749 -15.30 26.65 2.73
N VAL A 750 -15.32 25.44 3.31
CA VAL A 750 -16.42 24.49 3.22
C VAL A 750 -16.90 24.17 4.63
N MET A 751 -18.20 24.31 4.86
CA MET A 751 -18.85 23.91 6.09
C MET A 751 -19.49 22.54 5.90
N ILE A 752 -19.34 21.71 6.92
CA ILE A 752 -19.73 20.31 6.91
C ILE A 752 -20.62 20.08 8.13
N GLY A 753 -21.84 19.61 7.89
CA GLY A 753 -22.79 19.24 8.94
C GLY A 753 -22.77 17.73 9.11
N HIS A 754 -22.21 17.27 10.23
CA HIS A 754 -22.33 15.89 10.69
C HIS A 754 -23.59 15.74 11.57
N ASP A 755 -24.04 14.51 11.83
CA ASP A 755 -25.19 14.28 12.73
C ASP A 755 -25.07 15.00 14.09
N SER A 756 -23.87 15.23 14.63
CA SER A 756 -23.70 15.86 15.96
C SER A 756 -22.53 16.83 16.01
N ALA A 757 -22.14 17.41 14.87
CA ALA A 757 -21.08 18.41 14.82
C ALA A 757 -21.19 19.26 13.56
N VAL A 758 -20.68 20.49 13.65
CA VAL A 758 -20.43 21.36 12.50
C VAL A 758 -18.92 21.56 12.39
N SER A 759 -18.37 21.26 11.22
CA SER A 759 -16.94 21.40 10.95
C SER A 759 -16.69 22.42 9.85
N MET A 760 -15.56 23.12 9.96
CA MET A 760 -15.10 24.07 8.96
C MET A 760 -13.76 23.64 8.38
N LEU A 761 -13.71 23.61 7.06
CA LEU A 761 -12.56 23.25 6.25
C LEU A 761 -12.14 24.44 5.39
N GLU A 762 -10.85 24.58 5.10
CA GLU A 762 -10.33 25.49 4.08
C GLU A 762 -9.43 24.74 3.10
N ILE A 763 -9.65 24.96 1.80
CA ILE A 763 -8.93 24.27 0.72
C ILE A 763 -7.95 25.25 0.06
N HIS A 764 -6.65 25.00 0.19
CA HIS A 764 -5.55 25.77 -0.39
C HIS A 764 -5.16 25.26 -1.80
N ASP A 765 -4.20 25.92 -2.46
CA ASP A 765 -3.63 25.44 -3.73
C ASP A 765 -2.39 24.58 -3.47
N GLU A 766 -2.10 23.62 -4.37
CA GLU A 766 -0.81 22.91 -4.33
C GLU A 766 0.32 23.88 -4.71
N VAL A 767 1.39 23.94 -3.90
CA VAL A 767 2.58 24.71 -4.24
C VAL A 767 3.31 23.96 -5.36
N PRO A 768 3.54 24.56 -6.54
CA PRO A 768 4.24 23.87 -7.62
C PRO A 768 5.71 23.66 -7.24
N VAL A 769 6.11 22.40 -7.10
CA VAL A 769 7.51 21.98 -6.95
C VAL A 769 8.16 21.98 -8.35
N ASP A 770 9.32 22.63 -8.51
CA ASP A 770 10.04 22.63 -9.79
C ASP A 770 10.64 21.23 -10.08
N THR A 771 10.99 20.97 -11.34
CA THR A 771 11.56 19.69 -11.82
C THR A 771 12.90 19.29 -11.17
N LYS A 772 13.45 20.10 -10.26
CA LYS A 772 14.69 19.87 -9.51
C LYS A 772 14.47 19.78 -7.99
N GLY A 773 13.23 19.76 -7.52
CA GLY A 773 12.91 19.59 -6.10
C GLY A 773 13.26 20.79 -5.23
N LYS A 774 13.37 22.01 -5.80
CA LYS A 774 13.54 23.24 -5.00
C LYS A 774 12.28 24.10 -5.09
N MET A 775 11.78 24.54 -3.93
CA MET A 775 10.67 25.49 -3.82
C MET A 775 10.98 26.77 -4.60
N LYS A 776 10.00 27.25 -5.38
CA LYS A 776 9.94 28.67 -5.74
C LYS A 776 9.37 29.42 -4.53
N VAL A 777 10.23 30.17 -3.84
CA VAL A 777 9.78 31.16 -2.86
C VAL A 777 8.85 32.15 -3.59
N PRO A 778 7.62 32.40 -3.12
CA PRO A 778 6.79 33.46 -3.69
C PRO A 778 7.51 34.79 -3.46
N ASN A 779 7.78 35.54 -4.54
CA ASN A 779 8.25 36.91 -4.41
C ASN A 779 7.20 37.71 -3.66
N VAL A 780 7.49 38.06 -2.41
CA VAL A 780 6.83 39.14 -1.69
C VAL A 780 7.38 40.45 -2.27
N SER A 781 6.87 40.84 -3.43
CA SER A 781 6.96 42.20 -3.96
C SER A 781 5.85 42.34 -5.01
N ASP A 782 4.71 42.86 -4.55
CA ASP A 782 3.94 43.91 -5.22
C ASP A 782 2.51 43.95 -4.67
N LYS A 783 2.36 44.64 -3.54
CA LYS A 783 1.16 45.38 -3.17
C LYS A 783 1.59 46.71 -2.55
N ASN A 784 1.74 47.71 -3.41
CA ASN A 784 1.21 49.04 -3.09
C ASN A 784 -0.26 49.07 -3.50
#